data_AF-A0A2V6BZX3-F1
#
_entry.id   AF-A0A2V6BZX3-F1
#
_cell.length_a   1.000
_cell.length_b   1.000
_cell.length_c   1.000
_cell.angle_alpha   90.00
_cell.angle_beta   90.00
_cell.angle_gamma   90.00
#
_symmetry.space_group_name_H-M   'P 1'
#
loop_
_entity.id
_entity.type
_entity.pdbx_description
1 polymer ?
#
loop_
_entity_poly.entity_id
_entity_poly.type
_entity_poly.pdbx_seq_one_letter_code
_entity_poly.pdbx_strand_id
1 'polypeptide(L)'
;MPDASGTLETIALELGKALQPLEDLLGAGPGIFTKLGEELPREIAGDANIANKLSAAATKAGSLDPLITALATAITNNNPLSIIEKGVPLLQNIADLIALLKQVGDALHQAANALPAADKARLQTLAAEMAVRTIEYMAVGYLDERMPTLTNSLDLLGVIDREFKPDETLEVTNAPREVIPRRFRVDEIPKLVIHPDQYLQDRFKFGRPDFDGRVLLTKTLALLENLGVPGVIYETPGQPSVLEAYLFNLHADTSVSPPGLKAELGLPGNATFDQTVDFSDLWKGTVHVEANYAAGVGVTWQPPFTVKAIPPTGNLDLKVLLGLKAQNPDNNPITLLAVAGGTRLQAKSIGGSIGVDAHLSTAGGDVKPEVQLKVEEGKLIIDFSQGDGFIQKLLSGVHLEANFPFTATWNPKDGLRVTGDAGLEVFIPLHEDLVVVQLNGLYFSVGIGSDAAVHIGMAAQLTAHLGPLSATVDHIGADAAITFPPGASGRLGMADFSLDFVPPRGIGLAVDAGVVKGGGFLSVDTARGEYVGALELTFSGVIALKAIAIINTKMPDGSIDFALLILVTAEFAPIQLGFGFTLVGVGGLLAMKRRLDTEALRVGVRTGALSSVLFPQDIIANIRRIISDIKNIFPLATEHFVIGPMGKLGWGTPTLISLELGVIIDLPTPAVVIAGVLRCSLPAEDLPILNLQVNFAGGVDFDKGLIWFDASLYDSHLLIYTLTGDMALRIGWGDQAIFILTVGGFHPSFNEIPPDLRGLRRLGISLLSGDNPRLTCQTYFAITSNTVQSGSRVELYAEGCGLNIYGFLGYDLLVQFNPFHFIADLEAGLALRDGTDELMGIHVHGQLSGPGPFRARGEASIDILFFSISIDFDVTWGDDAPAQIEAEVDVLPLVEAALKDDRNWLATLPANAHPNVTLRKLELPPEQIVMNPFAVLSVSQKVVPLGLEINKFGNQKPKGTTRFELTFTDGGTDEVREEFATANFLRLSDDEKLARKSFDKMRSGLRFSTGDSSQTGANTAKDVIYELSYVHRKRGLTIRAGLVRLFGSVFSIFTGAGAVTKNKFAVARRTGGTPIAKVDVKEPEFQVVNGNDLSLHAPGLTAKTSAEAWQLHDDLVATNPELRGRLQVLSSYELSDAA
;
A
#
# COMPACT_ATOMS: atom_id res chain seq x y z
N MET A 1 -37.51 -22.22 -32.95
CA MET A 1 -37.39 -20.81 -33.36
C MET A 1 -37.02 -20.03 -32.11
N PRO A 2 -36.07 -19.09 -32.14
CA PRO A 2 -35.73 -18.34 -30.92
C PRO A 2 -36.89 -17.42 -30.55
N ASP A 3 -37.37 -17.51 -29.32
CA ASP A 3 -38.40 -16.61 -28.76
C ASP A 3 -37.87 -15.16 -28.82
N ALA A 4 -38.59 -14.26 -29.49
CA ALA A 4 -38.20 -12.85 -29.59
C ALA A 4 -38.56 -12.03 -28.33
N SER A 5 -39.04 -12.68 -27.27
CA SER A 5 -39.39 -12.03 -26.01
C SER A 5 -38.16 -11.70 -25.18
N GLY A 6 -38.04 -10.46 -24.71
CA GLY A 6 -37.02 -10.07 -23.74
C GLY A 6 -37.31 -10.62 -22.34
N THR A 7 -36.27 -10.68 -21.50
CA THR A 7 -36.36 -11.19 -20.12
C THR A 7 -37.25 -10.30 -19.26
N LEU A 8 -37.18 -8.97 -19.43
CA LEU A 8 -38.01 -8.04 -18.67
C LEU A 8 -39.50 -8.24 -18.95
N GLU A 9 -39.87 -8.43 -20.22
CA GLU A 9 -41.25 -8.63 -20.65
C GLU A 9 -41.77 -10.01 -20.24
N THR A 10 -40.91 -11.02 -20.25
CA THR A 10 -41.23 -12.36 -19.74
C THR A 10 -41.48 -12.32 -18.23
N ILE A 11 -40.62 -11.63 -17.46
CA ILE A 11 -40.82 -11.42 -16.02
C ILE A 11 -42.10 -10.62 -15.77
N ALA A 12 -42.35 -9.55 -16.53
CA ALA A 12 -43.57 -8.75 -16.40
C ALA A 12 -44.84 -9.57 -16.65
N LEU A 13 -44.83 -10.43 -17.67
CA LEU A 13 -45.93 -11.34 -17.98
C LEU A 13 -46.20 -12.31 -16.83
N GLU A 14 -45.15 -12.94 -16.30
CA GLU A 14 -45.26 -13.91 -15.22
C GLU A 14 -45.67 -13.27 -13.88
N LEU A 15 -45.15 -12.08 -13.56
CA LEU A 15 -45.61 -11.28 -12.43
C LEU A 15 -47.08 -10.87 -12.60
N GLY A 16 -47.48 -10.48 -13.81
CA GLY A 16 -48.88 -10.17 -14.13
C GLY A 16 -49.80 -11.36 -13.84
N LYS A 17 -49.46 -12.56 -14.33
CA LYS A 17 -50.21 -13.79 -14.07
C LYS A 17 -50.30 -14.13 -12.58
N ALA A 18 -49.19 -14.00 -11.85
CA ALA A 18 -49.16 -14.25 -10.41
C ALA A 18 -50.10 -13.31 -9.62
N LEU A 19 -50.28 -12.08 -10.10
CA LEU A 19 -51.14 -11.07 -9.48
C LEU A 19 -52.58 -11.07 -10.01
N GLN A 20 -52.88 -11.80 -11.09
CA GLN A 20 -54.20 -11.84 -11.71
C GLN A 20 -55.33 -12.24 -10.74
N PRO A 21 -55.17 -13.25 -9.85
CA PRO A 21 -56.24 -13.62 -8.91
C PRO A 21 -56.46 -12.59 -7.78
N LEU A 22 -55.68 -11.50 -7.75
CA LEU A 22 -55.81 -10.45 -6.73
C LEU A 22 -57.10 -9.64 -6.89
N GLU A 23 -57.66 -9.56 -8.12
CA GLU A 23 -58.96 -8.91 -8.36
C GLU A 23 -60.05 -9.54 -7.50
N ASP A 24 -60.17 -10.88 -7.55
CA ASP A 24 -61.17 -11.64 -6.77
C ASP A 24 -60.89 -11.54 -5.26
N LEU A 25 -59.61 -11.60 -4.88
CA LEU A 25 -59.19 -11.53 -3.47
C LEU A 25 -59.55 -10.16 -2.84
N LEU A 26 -59.30 -9.06 -3.56
CA LEU A 26 -59.62 -7.70 -3.10
C LEU A 26 -61.12 -7.38 -3.26
N GLY A 27 -61.77 -7.94 -4.28
CA GLY A 27 -63.20 -7.82 -4.54
C GLY A 27 -64.07 -8.46 -3.47
N ALA A 28 -63.56 -9.47 -2.75
CA ALA A 28 -64.19 -10.07 -1.57
C ALA A 28 -64.24 -9.14 -0.33
N GLY A 29 -63.69 -7.92 -0.42
CA GLY A 29 -63.74 -6.92 0.64
C GLY A 29 -62.76 -7.20 1.80
N PRO A 30 -63.14 -6.92 3.07
CA PRO A 30 -62.24 -7.07 4.23
C PRO A 30 -61.71 -8.49 4.49
N GLY A 31 -62.20 -9.51 3.77
CA GLY A 31 -61.74 -10.89 3.90
C GLY A 31 -60.26 -11.11 3.54
N ILE A 32 -59.62 -10.17 2.83
CA ILE A 32 -58.18 -10.22 2.56
C ILE A 32 -57.35 -10.21 3.85
N PHE A 33 -57.75 -9.45 4.87
CA PHE A 33 -56.96 -9.37 6.12
C PHE A 33 -56.92 -10.73 6.82
N THR A 34 -58.04 -11.46 6.82
CA THR A 34 -58.11 -12.83 7.35
C THR A 34 -57.19 -13.78 6.57
N LYS A 35 -57.05 -13.61 5.25
CA LYS A 35 -56.10 -14.38 4.43
C LYS A 35 -54.63 -14.05 4.73
N LEU A 36 -54.35 -12.85 5.25
CA LEU A 36 -53.03 -12.40 5.65
C LEU A 36 -52.71 -12.68 7.13
N GLY A 37 -53.57 -13.43 7.83
CA GLY A 37 -53.36 -13.87 9.21
C GLY A 37 -54.01 -12.99 10.28
N GLU A 38 -54.75 -11.94 9.92
CA GLU A 38 -55.32 -10.99 10.90
C GLU A 38 -56.81 -10.74 10.68
N GLU A 39 -57.63 -10.96 11.71
CA GLU A 39 -59.05 -10.63 11.65
C GLU A 39 -59.29 -9.18 12.08
N LEU A 40 -60.03 -8.40 11.27
CA LEU A 40 -60.36 -7.01 11.64
C LEU A 40 -61.36 -6.97 12.79
N PRO A 41 -61.08 -6.20 13.86
CA PRO A 41 -62.06 -5.92 14.92
C PRO A 41 -63.32 -5.26 14.35
N ARG A 42 -64.47 -5.52 14.97
CA ARG A 42 -65.79 -5.04 14.50
C ARG A 42 -65.87 -3.52 14.40
N GLU A 43 -65.06 -2.82 15.19
CA GLU A 43 -64.94 -1.37 15.26
C GLU A 43 -64.40 -0.76 13.96
N ILE A 44 -63.56 -1.49 13.21
CA ILE A 44 -62.93 -1.00 11.97
C ILE A 44 -63.27 -1.85 10.74
N ALA A 45 -63.90 -3.02 10.91
CA ALA A 45 -64.30 -3.90 9.82
C ALA A 45 -65.24 -3.25 8.78
N GLY A 46 -65.95 -2.18 9.17
CA GLY A 46 -66.84 -1.38 8.31
C GLY A 46 -66.29 -0.02 7.89
N ASP A 47 -64.99 0.24 8.04
CA ASP A 47 -64.38 1.53 7.70
C ASP A 47 -64.49 1.86 6.21
N ALA A 48 -65.12 2.98 5.88
CA ALA A 48 -65.38 3.40 4.50
C ALA A 48 -64.10 3.76 3.72
N ASN A 49 -63.05 4.25 4.41
CA ASN A 49 -61.78 4.56 3.76
C ASN A 49 -61.04 3.28 3.37
N ILE A 50 -61.01 2.27 4.25
CA ILE A 50 -60.45 0.94 3.92
C ILE A 50 -61.19 0.33 2.74
N ALA A 51 -62.53 0.32 2.76
CA ALA A 51 -63.34 -0.23 1.67
C ALA A 51 -63.10 0.48 0.32
N ASN A 52 -63.00 1.81 0.33
CA ASN A 52 -62.72 2.59 -0.88
C ASN A 52 -61.32 2.29 -1.45
N LYS A 53 -60.30 2.15 -0.59
CA LYS A 53 -58.94 1.82 -1.04
C LYS A 53 -58.82 0.40 -1.56
N LEU A 54 -59.51 -0.57 -0.94
CA LEU A 54 -59.61 -1.94 -1.44
C LEU A 54 -60.29 -2.00 -2.81
N SER A 55 -61.40 -1.27 -3.01
CA SER A 55 -62.10 -1.20 -4.29
C SER A 55 -61.24 -0.56 -5.40
N ALA A 56 -60.48 0.48 -5.08
CA ALA A 56 -59.54 1.09 -6.02
C ALA A 56 -58.42 0.12 -6.42
N ALA A 57 -57.87 -0.64 -5.46
CA ALA A 57 -56.87 -1.67 -5.73
C ALA A 57 -57.45 -2.84 -6.55
N ALA A 58 -58.68 -3.30 -6.26
CA ALA A 58 -59.36 -4.35 -7.02
C ALA A 58 -59.60 -3.93 -8.48
N THR A 59 -60.06 -2.70 -8.70
CA THR A 59 -60.25 -2.15 -10.06
C THR A 59 -58.94 -2.10 -10.84
N LYS A 60 -57.84 -1.75 -10.18
CA LYS A 60 -56.51 -1.75 -10.81
C LYS A 60 -56.01 -3.17 -11.09
N ALA A 61 -56.27 -4.13 -10.20
CA ALA A 61 -55.95 -5.54 -10.42
C ALA A 61 -56.70 -6.11 -11.64
N GLY A 62 -57.99 -5.80 -11.82
CA GLY A 62 -58.77 -6.27 -12.98
C GLY A 62 -58.31 -5.72 -14.34
N SER A 63 -57.48 -4.66 -14.35
CA SER A 63 -56.84 -4.18 -15.58
C SER A 63 -55.60 -4.98 -16.00
N LEU A 64 -55.15 -5.95 -15.19
CA LEU A 64 -54.02 -6.82 -15.52
C LEU A 64 -54.35 -7.81 -16.64
N ASP A 65 -55.53 -8.45 -16.60
CA ASP A 65 -55.94 -9.47 -17.57
C ASP A 65 -55.84 -9.03 -19.06
N PRO A 66 -56.38 -7.85 -19.46
CA PRO A 66 -56.24 -7.38 -20.84
C PRO A 66 -54.79 -7.04 -21.21
N LEU A 67 -53.96 -6.58 -20.26
CA LEU A 67 -52.54 -6.26 -20.49
C LEU A 67 -51.68 -7.53 -20.62
N ILE A 68 -51.93 -8.54 -19.79
CA ILE A 68 -51.33 -9.87 -19.86
C ILE A 68 -51.65 -10.50 -21.22
N THR A 69 -52.91 -10.48 -21.63
CA THR A 69 -53.36 -11.03 -22.92
C THR A 69 -52.71 -10.32 -24.10
N ALA A 70 -52.61 -8.98 -24.04
CA ALA A 70 -51.96 -8.19 -25.09
C ALA A 70 -50.46 -8.52 -25.22
N LEU A 71 -49.75 -8.65 -24.10
CA LEU A 71 -48.32 -9.00 -24.09
C LEU A 71 -48.10 -10.46 -24.52
N ALA A 72 -48.90 -11.41 -24.03
CA ALA A 72 -48.83 -12.82 -24.43
C ALA A 72 -49.08 -13.00 -25.94
N THR A 73 -50.02 -12.24 -26.50
CA THR A 73 -50.29 -12.23 -27.95
C THR A 73 -49.12 -11.62 -28.72
N ALA A 74 -48.51 -10.54 -28.23
CA ALA A 74 -47.33 -9.92 -28.85
C ALA A 74 -46.12 -10.86 -28.86
N ILE A 75 -45.92 -11.61 -27.76
CA ILE A 75 -44.89 -12.64 -27.64
C ILE A 75 -45.14 -13.78 -28.63
N THR A 76 -46.37 -14.30 -28.68
CA THR A 76 -46.75 -15.38 -29.62
C THR A 76 -46.56 -14.98 -31.09
N ASN A 77 -46.80 -13.71 -31.41
CA ASN A 77 -46.63 -13.16 -32.77
C ASN A 77 -45.18 -12.80 -33.11
N ASN A 78 -44.23 -12.98 -32.19
CA ASN A 78 -42.79 -12.78 -32.37
C ASN A 78 -42.41 -11.37 -32.90
N ASN A 79 -43.10 -10.31 -32.44
CA ASN A 79 -42.86 -8.92 -32.86
C ASN A 79 -42.15 -8.11 -31.75
N PRO A 80 -40.83 -7.86 -31.86
CA PRO A 80 -40.03 -7.22 -30.80
C PRO A 80 -40.53 -5.83 -30.37
N LEU A 81 -40.93 -4.98 -31.33
CA LEU A 81 -41.41 -3.62 -31.02
C LEU A 81 -42.73 -3.66 -30.27
N SER A 82 -43.64 -4.56 -30.68
CA SER A 82 -44.90 -4.75 -29.96
C SER A 82 -44.71 -5.37 -28.58
N ILE A 83 -43.72 -6.24 -28.39
CA ILE A 83 -43.39 -6.83 -27.08
C ILE A 83 -42.96 -5.72 -26.10
N ILE A 84 -42.03 -4.85 -26.49
CA ILE A 84 -41.59 -3.70 -25.67
C ILE A 84 -42.76 -2.74 -25.40
N GLU A 85 -43.52 -2.38 -26.45
CA GLU A 85 -44.65 -1.45 -26.35
C GLU A 85 -45.75 -1.95 -25.41
N LYS A 86 -46.02 -3.26 -25.37
CA LYS A 86 -47.03 -3.84 -24.47
C LYS A 86 -46.49 -4.21 -23.09
N GLY A 87 -45.18 -4.40 -22.94
CA GLY A 87 -44.53 -4.68 -21.65
C GLY A 87 -44.54 -3.49 -20.69
N VAL A 88 -44.26 -2.28 -21.19
CA VAL A 88 -44.19 -1.06 -20.35
C VAL A 88 -45.52 -0.76 -19.62
N PRO A 89 -46.69 -0.78 -20.28
CA PRO A 89 -47.97 -0.58 -19.59
C PRO A 89 -48.26 -1.64 -18.51
N LEU A 90 -47.86 -2.89 -18.72
CA LEU A 90 -48.04 -3.96 -17.73
C LEU A 90 -47.19 -3.70 -16.48
N LEU A 91 -45.90 -3.38 -16.65
CA LEU A 91 -45.01 -3.03 -15.53
C LEU A 91 -45.50 -1.80 -14.76
N GLN A 92 -45.93 -0.75 -15.47
CA GLN A 92 -46.50 0.43 -14.84
C GLN A 92 -47.78 0.09 -14.06
N ASN A 93 -48.63 -0.78 -14.60
CA ASN A 93 -49.85 -1.19 -13.92
C ASN A 93 -49.57 -1.97 -12.63
N ILE A 94 -48.56 -2.85 -12.65
CA ILE A 94 -48.08 -3.58 -11.47
C ILE A 94 -47.53 -2.59 -10.42
N ALA A 95 -46.68 -1.65 -10.82
CA ALA A 95 -46.13 -0.64 -9.90
C ALA A 95 -47.23 0.22 -9.26
N ASP A 96 -48.21 0.68 -10.04
CA ASP A 96 -49.36 1.43 -9.54
C ASP A 96 -50.23 0.60 -8.59
N LEU A 97 -50.42 -0.69 -8.87
CA LEU A 97 -51.17 -1.62 -8.01
C LEU A 97 -50.49 -1.80 -6.65
N ILE A 98 -49.16 -1.95 -6.63
CA ILE A 98 -48.37 -2.01 -5.40
C ILE A 98 -48.52 -0.71 -4.60
N ALA A 99 -48.48 0.45 -5.27
CA ALA A 99 -48.71 1.74 -4.61
C ALA A 99 -50.12 1.86 -4.00
N LEU A 100 -51.14 1.31 -4.66
CA LEU A 100 -52.51 1.27 -4.11
C LEU A 100 -52.63 0.32 -2.91
N LEU A 101 -51.97 -0.84 -2.92
CA LEU A 101 -51.91 -1.73 -1.76
C LEU A 101 -51.24 -1.06 -0.56
N LYS A 102 -50.21 -0.23 -0.78
CA LYS A 102 -49.61 0.59 0.28
C LYS A 102 -50.62 1.59 0.86
N GLN A 103 -51.44 2.21 0.02
CA GLN A 103 -52.52 3.10 0.50
C GLN A 103 -53.60 2.35 1.29
N VAL A 104 -53.87 1.08 0.99
CA VAL A 104 -54.73 0.22 1.83
C VAL A 104 -54.09 0.02 3.21
N GLY A 105 -52.78 -0.22 3.25
CA GLY A 105 -52.00 -0.26 4.49
C GLY A 105 -52.11 1.06 5.28
N ASP A 106 -51.90 2.21 4.64
CA ASP A 106 -52.02 3.52 5.29
C ASP A 106 -53.43 3.76 5.87
N ALA A 107 -54.48 3.35 5.15
CA ALA A 107 -55.86 3.42 5.63
C ALA A 107 -56.09 2.51 6.85
N LEU A 108 -55.55 1.28 6.83
CA LEU A 108 -55.61 0.35 7.97
C LEU A 108 -54.84 0.91 9.17
N HIS A 109 -53.66 1.49 8.95
CA HIS A 109 -52.84 2.12 10.00
C HIS A 109 -53.60 3.27 10.70
N GLN A 110 -54.29 4.08 9.91
CA GLN A 110 -55.12 5.18 10.42
C GLN A 110 -56.30 4.67 11.25
N ALA A 111 -57.03 3.67 10.74
CA ALA A 111 -58.16 3.07 11.44
C ALA A 111 -57.74 2.36 12.75
N ALA A 112 -56.57 1.72 12.76
CA ALA A 112 -56.02 1.04 13.94
C ALA A 112 -55.71 1.98 15.11
N ASN A 113 -55.59 3.30 14.89
CA ASN A 113 -55.38 4.26 15.98
C ASN A 113 -56.53 4.34 16.98
N ALA A 114 -57.74 3.91 16.59
CA ALA A 114 -58.93 3.90 17.44
C ALA A 114 -59.04 2.65 18.34
N LEU A 115 -58.10 1.70 18.24
CA LEU A 115 -58.16 0.40 18.91
C LEU A 115 -57.30 0.34 20.19
N PRO A 116 -57.53 -0.66 21.08
CA PRO A 116 -56.67 -0.94 22.23
C PRO A 116 -55.21 -1.22 21.82
N ALA A 117 -54.26 -0.98 22.73
CA ALA A 117 -52.82 -1.01 22.44
C ALA A 117 -52.31 -2.32 21.79
N ALA A 118 -52.85 -3.47 22.21
CA ALA A 118 -52.48 -4.78 21.66
C ALA A 118 -52.96 -4.95 20.20
N ASP A 119 -54.23 -4.64 19.91
CA ASP A 119 -54.79 -4.71 18.56
C ASP A 119 -54.21 -3.64 17.62
N LYS A 120 -53.95 -2.45 18.16
CA LYS A 120 -53.29 -1.36 17.45
C LYS A 120 -51.91 -1.77 16.97
N ALA A 121 -51.04 -2.28 17.85
CA ALA A 121 -49.68 -2.66 17.47
C ALA A 121 -49.66 -3.77 16.41
N ARG A 122 -50.53 -4.78 16.56
CA ARG A 122 -50.70 -5.89 15.62
C ARG A 122 -51.13 -5.41 14.23
N LEU A 123 -52.20 -4.61 14.15
CA LEU A 123 -52.73 -4.12 12.88
C LEU A 123 -51.85 -3.04 12.24
N GLN A 124 -51.12 -2.24 13.03
CA GLN A 124 -50.14 -1.30 12.50
C GLN A 124 -48.92 -2.01 11.88
N THR A 125 -48.54 -3.17 12.43
CA THR A 125 -47.50 -4.04 11.84
C THR A 125 -47.96 -4.60 10.51
N LEU A 126 -49.18 -5.16 10.44
CA LEU A 126 -49.75 -5.62 9.16
C LEU A 126 -49.90 -4.46 8.16
N ALA A 127 -50.35 -3.29 8.61
CA ALA A 127 -50.52 -2.11 7.78
C ALA A 127 -49.23 -1.64 7.12
N ALA A 128 -48.11 -1.65 7.87
CA ALA A 128 -46.80 -1.31 7.34
C ALA A 128 -46.32 -2.31 6.26
N GLU A 129 -46.72 -3.58 6.38
CA GLU A 129 -46.33 -4.67 5.47
C GLU A 129 -47.42 -5.03 4.45
N MET A 130 -48.49 -4.25 4.32
CA MET A 130 -49.71 -4.65 3.59
C MET A 130 -49.43 -5.04 2.13
N ALA A 131 -48.69 -4.21 1.40
CA ALA A 131 -48.34 -4.49 0.01
C ALA A 131 -47.47 -5.75 -0.10
N VAL A 132 -46.50 -5.89 0.81
CA VAL A 132 -45.55 -7.01 0.84
C VAL A 132 -46.25 -8.32 1.11
N ARG A 133 -47.05 -8.40 2.18
CA ARG A 133 -47.77 -9.62 2.56
C ARG A 133 -48.79 -10.04 1.50
N THR A 134 -49.41 -9.07 0.82
CA THR A 134 -50.30 -9.37 -0.29
C THR A 134 -49.53 -9.99 -1.46
N ILE A 135 -48.38 -9.42 -1.84
CA ILE A 135 -47.53 -9.98 -2.91
C ILE A 135 -46.95 -11.35 -2.51
N GLU A 136 -46.48 -11.51 -1.27
CA GLU A 136 -46.02 -12.80 -0.72
C GLU A 136 -47.13 -13.85 -0.85
N TYR A 137 -48.35 -13.53 -0.40
CA TYR A 137 -49.50 -14.43 -0.47
C TYR A 137 -49.81 -14.86 -1.91
N MET A 138 -49.80 -13.92 -2.86
CA MET A 138 -50.03 -14.18 -4.28
C MET A 138 -48.90 -15.00 -4.90
N ALA A 139 -47.64 -14.67 -4.60
CA ALA A 139 -46.47 -15.38 -5.11
C ALA A 139 -46.43 -16.83 -4.63
N VAL A 140 -46.68 -17.08 -3.33
CA VAL A 140 -46.75 -18.45 -2.79
C VAL A 140 -47.91 -19.22 -3.40
N GLY A 141 -49.08 -18.58 -3.59
CA GLY A 141 -50.21 -19.22 -4.26
C GLY A 141 -49.91 -19.60 -5.71
N TYR A 142 -49.26 -18.71 -6.46
CA TYR A 142 -48.86 -18.96 -7.84
C TYR A 142 -47.81 -20.06 -7.96
N LEU A 143 -46.80 -20.05 -7.08
CA LEU A 143 -45.77 -21.10 -7.02
C LEU A 143 -46.37 -22.45 -6.64
N ASP A 144 -47.32 -22.48 -5.70
CA ASP A 144 -47.97 -23.72 -5.29
C ASP A 144 -48.74 -24.39 -6.42
N GLU A 145 -49.47 -23.60 -7.21
CA GLU A 145 -50.25 -24.12 -8.34
C GLU A 145 -49.36 -24.60 -9.50
N ARG A 146 -48.30 -23.85 -9.82
CA ARG A 146 -47.49 -24.10 -11.02
C ARG A 146 -46.25 -24.95 -10.78
N MET A 147 -45.71 -24.92 -9.56
CA MET A 147 -44.48 -25.60 -9.16
C MET A 147 -44.63 -26.18 -7.75
N PRO A 148 -45.57 -27.12 -7.53
CA PRO A 148 -45.88 -27.64 -6.19
C PRO A 148 -44.66 -28.26 -5.52
N THR A 149 -43.81 -28.97 -6.27
CA THR A 149 -42.60 -29.61 -5.74
C THR A 149 -41.52 -28.60 -5.34
N LEU A 150 -41.36 -27.50 -6.10
CA LEU A 150 -40.46 -26.40 -5.73
C LEU A 150 -40.96 -25.70 -4.46
N THR A 151 -42.25 -25.42 -4.41
CA THR A 151 -42.88 -24.74 -3.28
C THR A 151 -42.77 -25.58 -2.01
N ASN A 152 -42.96 -26.89 -2.10
CA ASN A 152 -42.71 -27.81 -0.99
C ASN A 152 -41.23 -27.79 -0.56
N SER A 153 -40.30 -27.76 -1.51
CA SER A 153 -38.86 -27.68 -1.21
C SER A 153 -38.46 -26.37 -0.52
N LEU A 154 -39.02 -25.24 -0.98
CA LEU A 154 -38.80 -23.92 -0.36
C LEU A 154 -39.45 -23.82 1.04
N ASP A 155 -40.58 -24.50 1.26
CA ASP A 155 -41.19 -24.65 2.58
C ASP A 155 -40.35 -25.52 3.53
N LEU A 156 -39.71 -26.57 3.01
CA LEU A 156 -38.76 -27.40 3.76
C LEU A 156 -37.55 -26.59 4.23
N LEU A 157 -37.06 -25.66 3.39
CA LEU A 157 -35.95 -24.75 3.71
C LEU A 157 -36.33 -23.58 4.63
N GLY A 158 -37.63 -23.35 4.88
CA GLY A 158 -38.12 -22.21 5.67
C GLY A 158 -38.09 -20.86 4.95
N VAL A 159 -37.90 -20.87 3.62
CA VAL A 159 -37.93 -19.69 2.74
C VAL A 159 -39.37 -19.31 2.40
N ILE A 160 -40.25 -20.30 2.29
CA ILE A 160 -41.69 -20.13 2.21
C ILE A 160 -42.31 -20.70 3.49
N ASP A 161 -43.37 -20.05 3.98
CA ASP A 161 -44.21 -20.61 5.05
C ASP A 161 -45.55 -21.04 4.43
N ARG A 162 -45.87 -22.34 4.51
CA ARG A 162 -47.17 -22.91 4.13
C ARG A 162 -47.76 -23.72 5.28
N GLU A 163 -49.06 -23.98 5.24
CA GLU A 163 -49.69 -24.91 6.18
C GLU A 163 -50.57 -25.89 5.41
N PHE A 164 -50.67 -27.08 5.99
CA PHE A 164 -51.46 -28.20 5.53
C PHE A 164 -52.64 -28.38 6.48
N LYS A 165 -53.87 -28.37 5.94
CA LYS A 165 -55.07 -28.73 6.70
C LYS A 165 -55.37 -30.22 6.46
N PRO A 166 -55.36 -31.09 7.49
CA PRO A 166 -55.93 -32.42 7.36
C PRO A 166 -57.46 -32.34 7.32
N ASP A 167 -58.05 -33.26 6.56
CA ASP A 167 -59.48 -33.37 6.26
C ASP A 167 -60.35 -33.61 7.52
N GLU A 168 -61.56 -33.06 7.51
CA GLU A 168 -62.53 -33.01 8.61
C GLU A 168 -63.25 -34.34 8.87
N THR A 169 -62.66 -35.48 8.50
CA THR A 169 -63.27 -36.81 8.70
C THR A 169 -62.68 -37.63 9.86
N LEU A 170 -61.77 -37.05 10.66
CA LEU A 170 -61.34 -37.67 11.91
C LEU A 170 -61.61 -36.74 13.10
N GLU A 171 -62.68 -37.07 13.84
CA GLU A 171 -62.99 -36.50 15.16
C GLU A 171 -61.86 -36.83 16.14
N VAL A 172 -61.25 -35.82 16.78
CA VAL A 172 -61.54 -35.40 18.17
C VAL A 172 -60.70 -34.15 18.47
N THR A 173 -61.41 -33.17 19.02
CA THR A 173 -61.09 -31.76 19.27
C THR A 173 -60.17 -31.53 20.47
N ASN A 174 -59.07 -30.78 20.25
CA ASN A 174 -58.78 -29.49 20.89
C ASN A 174 -57.41 -28.96 20.45
N ALA A 175 -57.39 -28.21 19.35
CA ALA A 175 -56.35 -27.22 19.08
C ALA A 175 -57.01 -25.99 18.43
N PRO A 176 -56.55 -24.76 18.72
CA PRO A 176 -56.92 -23.57 17.95
C PRO A 176 -56.66 -23.85 16.47
N ARG A 177 -57.65 -23.56 15.62
CA ARG A 177 -57.48 -23.53 14.17
C ARG A 177 -56.74 -22.23 13.85
N GLU A 178 -55.44 -22.31 13.65
CA GLU A 178 -54.61 -21.14 13.36
C GLU A 178 -54.76 -20.73 11.87
N VAL A 179 -54.56 -19.45 11.60
CA VAL A 179 -54.74 -18.84 10.28
C VAL A 179 -53.35 -18.61 9.69
N ILE A 180 -53.12 -19.03 8.45
CA ILE A 180 -51.76 -19.12 7.90
C ILE A 180 -51.45 -17.91 7.05
N PRO A 181 -50.46 -17.10 7.44
CA PRO A 181 -49.85 -16.18 6.50
C PRO A 181 -48.98 -16.98 5.53
N ARG A 182 -49.33 -17.00 4.24
CA ARG A 182 -48.44 -17.47 3.17
C ARG A 182 -47.33 -16.43 2.99
N ARG A 183 -46.14 -16.71 3.53
CA ARG A 183 -45.01 -15.77 3.49
C ARG A 183 -43.91 -16.27 2.57
N PHE A 184 -43.28 -15.34 1.86
CA PHE A 184 -42.13 -15.61 1.01
C PHE A 184 -40.96 -14.71 1.41
N ARG A 185 -39.98 -15.29 2.12
CA ARG A 185 -38.82 -14.60 2.71
C ARG A 185 -37.66 -14.45 1.72
N VAL A 186 -37.88 -13.74 0.61
CA VAL A 186 -36.83 -13.52 -0.39
C VAL A 186 -35.68 -12.68 0.18
N ASP A 187 -35.98 -11.81 1.15
CA ASP A 187 -35.06 -10.97 1.90
C ASP A 187 -34.07 -11.74 2.78
N GLU A 188 -34.42 -12.96 3.22
CA GLU A 188 -33.57 -13.81 4.04
C GLU A 188 -32.70 -14.77 3.21
N ILE A 189 -32.89 -14.84 1.88
CA ILE A 189 -32.09 -15.71 0.99
C ILE A 189 -30.60 -15.33 1.00
N PRO A 190 -30.20 -14.04 0.91
CA PRO A 190 -28.79 -13.66 1.05
C PRO A 190 -28.21 -14.09 2.40
N LYS A 191 -28.99 -13.99 3.48
CA LYS A 191 -28.57 -14.43 4.81
C LYS A 191 -28.41 -15.95 4.89
N LEU A 192 -29.29 -16.73 4.26
CA LEU A 192 -29.13 -18.18 4.12
C LEU A 192 -27.83 -18.56 3.40
N VAL A 193 -27.34 -17.74 2.45
CA VAL A 193 -26.11 -18.02 1.69
C VAL A 193 -24.85 -17.51 2.41
N ILE A 194 -24.91 -16.28 2.96
CA ILE A 194 -23.76 -15.57 3.52
C ILE A 194 -23.57 -15.88 5.01
N HIS A 195 -24.67 -16.03 5.76
CA HIS A 195 -24.71 -16.29 7.21
C HIS A 195 -25.69 -17.43 7.56
N PRO A 196 -25.48 -18.65 7.02
CA PRO A 196 -26.41 -19.78 7.21
C PRO A 196 -26.60 -20.18 8.68
N ASP A 197 -25.61 -19.95 9.54
CA ASP A 197 -25.68 -20.17 10.98
C ASP A 197 -26.72 -19.27 11.66
N GLN A 198 -26.76 -17.98 11.31
CA GLN A 198 -27.74 -17.03 11.83
C GLN A 198 -29.14 -17.37 11.31
N TYR A 199 -29.26 -17.79 10.05
CA TYR A 199 -30.53 -18.20 9.48
C TYR A 199 -31.12 -19.44 10.20
N LEU A 200 -30.30 -20.46 10.44
CA LEU A 200 -30.72 -21.67 11.15
C LEU A 200 -31.10 -21.39 12.62
N GLN A 201 -30.38 -20.47 13.29
CA GLN A 201 -30.73 -19.99 14.63
C GLN A 201 -32.08 -19.28 14.65
N ASP A 202 -32.37 -18.44 13.66
CA ASP A 202 -33.57 -17.63 13.63
C ASP A 202 -34.82 -18.43 13.23
N ARG A 203 -34.70 -19.35 12.27
CA ARG A 203 -35.83 -20.12 11.74
C ARG A 203 -36.09 -21.43 12.48
N PHE A 204 -35.04 -22.16 12.83
CA PHE A 204 -35.15 -23.49 13.42
C PHE A 204 -34.68 -23.54 14.88
N LYS A 205 -34.31 -22.41 15.47
CA LYS A 205 -33.73 -22.30 16.82
C LYS A 205 -32.45 -23.12 17.01
N PHE A 206 -31.82 -23.56 15.92
CA PHE A 206 -30.67 -24.43 15.97
C PHE A 206 -29.51 -23.75 16.71
N GLY A 207 -29.00 -24.34 17.78
CA GLY A 207 -27.97 -23.73 18.62
C GLY A 207 -28.45 -22.80 19.73
N ARG A 208 -29.75 -22.48 19.79
CA ARG A 208 -30.32 -21.72 20.90
C ARG A 208 -30.56 -22.62 22.12
N PRO A 209 -30.56 -22.09 23.35
CA PRO A 209 -30.81 -22.87 24.56
C PRO A 209 -32.16 -23.60 24.60
N ASP A 210 -33.15 -23.13 23.84
CA ASP A 210 -34.50 -23.69 23.72
C ASP A 210 -34.67 -24.63 22.51
N PHE A 211 -33.58 -25.13 21.93
CA PHE A 211 -33.62 -26.08 20.81
C PHE A 211 -34.08 -27.48 21.24
N ASP A 212 -35.20 -27.94 20.68
CA ASP A 212 -35.78 -29.27 20.92
C ASP A 212 -35.73 -30.21 19.69
N GLY A 213 -35.24 -29.71 18.55
CA GLY A 213 -35.12 -30.44 17.28
C GLY A 213 -36.43 -30.75 16.56
N ARG A 214 -37.61 -30.54 17.16
CA ARG A 214 -38.89 -31.05 16.65
C ARG A 214 -39.23 -30.52 15.25
N VAL A 215 -39.08 -29.21 15.05
CA VAL A 215 -39.38 -28.54 13.76
C VAL A 215 -38.47 -29.09 12.66
N LEU A 216 -37.18 -29.23 12.96
CA LEU A 216 -36.16 -29.67 12.00
C LEU A 216 -36.32 -31.17 11.68
N LEU A 217 -36.62 -32.02 12.67
CA LEU A 217 -36.90 -33.44 12.47
C LEU A 217 -38.15 -33.67 11.62
N THR A 218 -39.22 -32.90 11.84
CA THR A 218 -40.46 -32.98 11.06
C THR A 218 -40.24 -32.59 9.59
N LYS A 219 -39.51 -31.48 9.36
CA LYS A 219 -39.13 -31.05 8.01
C LYS A 219 -38.17 -32.07 7.35
N THR A 220 -37.25 -32.66 8.11
CA THR A 220 -36.35 -33.71 7.61
C THR A 220 -37.11 -34.98 7.22
N LEU A 221 -38.09 -35.42 8.02
CA LEU A 221 -38.94 -36.56 7.68
C LEU A 221 -39.71 -36.29 6.38
N ALA A 222 -40.35 -35.12 6.25
CA ALA A 222 -41.07 -34.74 5.04
C ALA A 222 -40.17 -34.69 3.81
N LEU A 223 -38.89 -34.30 3.97
CA LEU A 223 -37.89 -34.37 2.91
C LEU A 223 -37.55 -35.83 2.53
N LEU A 224 -37.30 -36.69 3.53
CA LEU A 224 -36.99 -38.11 3.31
C LEU A 224 -38.14 -38.84 2.60
N GLU A 225 -39.38 -38.62 3.04
CA GLU A 225 -40.58 -39.19 2.42
C GLU A 225 -40.74 -38.73 0.97
N ASN A 226 -40.48 -37.43 0.68
CA ASN A 226 -40.48 -36.91 -0.69
C ASN A 226 -39.38 -37.53 -1.57
N LEU A 227 -38.23 -37.90 -0.99
CA LEU A 227 -37.15 -38.60 -1.68
C LEU A 227 -37.37 -40.12 -1.79
N GLY A 228 -38.47 -40.64 -1.23
CA GLY A 228 -38.82 -42.06 -1.23
C GLY A 228 -38.13 -42.88 -0.14
N VAL A 229 -37.54 -42.23 0.86
CA VAL A 229 -36.90 -42.87 2.03
C VAL A 229 -37.92 -42.95 3.17
N PRO A 230 -38.32 -44.16 3.61
CA PRO A 230 -39.25 -44.29 4.73
C PRO A 230 -38.58 -43.88 6.04
N GLY A 231 -39.30 -43.13 6.88
CA GLY A 231 -38.85 -42.74 8.22
C GLY A 231 -40.03 -42.57 9.17
N VAL A 232 -39.74 -42.57 10.48
CA VAL A 232 -40.72 -42.35 11.56
C VAL A 232 -40.09 -41.50 12.65
N ILE A 233 -40.87 -40.59 13.25
CA ILE A 233 -40.46 -39.86 14.46
C ILE A 233 -41.07 -40.55 15.69
N TYR A 234 -40.25 -40.91 16.65
CA TYR A 234 -40.67 -41.40 17.96
C TYR A 234 -40.60 -40.28 19.00
N GLU A 235 -41.70 -40.07 19.73
CA GLU A 235 -41.76 -39.15 20.87
C GLU A 235 -41.93 -39.97 22.16
N THR A 236 -40.90 -40.02 22.99
CA THR A 236 -40.98 -40.64 24.32
C THR A 236 -41.02 -39.53 25.39
N PRO A 237 -41.99 -39.53 26.32
CA PRO A 237 -42.08 -38.50 27.36
C PRO A 237 -40.78 -38.37 28.16
N GLY A 238 -40.16 -37.18 28.15
CA GLY A 238 -38.90 -36.90 28.85
C GLY A 238 -37.61 -37.27 28.11
N GLN A 239 -37.70 -37.64 26.83
CA GLN A 239 -36.56 -37.84 25.92
C GLN A 239 -36.71 -36.94 24.67
N PRO A 240 -35.61 -36.56 23.99
CA PRO A 240 -35.69 -35.83 22.73
C PRO A 240 -36.37 -36.69 21.65
N SER A 241 -37.12 -36.06 20.74
CA SER A 241 -37.73 -36.76 19.59
C SER A 241 -36.62 -37.39 18.73
N VAL A 242 -36.84 -38.63 18.30
CA VAL A 242 -35.89 -39.37 17.46
C VAL A 242 -36.53 -39.67 16.11
N LEU A 243 -35.93 -39.19 15.03
CA LEU A 243 -36.25 -39.61 13.66
C LEU A 243 -35.43 -40.86 13.32
N GLU A 244 -36.11 -41.98 13.08
CA GLU A 244 -35.48 -43.20 12.57
C GLU A 244 -35.78 -43.33 11.07
N ALA A 245 -34.73 -43.45 10.27
CA ALA A 245 -34.79 -43.71 8.84
C ALA A 245 -33.89 -44.91 8.50
N TYR A 246 -34.13 -45.58 7.37
CA TYR A 246 -33.50 -46.87 7.02
C TYR A 246 -31.97 -46.96 7.23
N LEU A 247 -31.22 -45.87 7.07
CA LEU A 247 -29.75 -45.84 7.21
C LEU A 247 -29.24 -45.14 8.48
N PHE A 248 -30.09 -44.36 9.17
CA PHE A 248 -29.66 -43.53 10.30
C PHE A 248 -30.80 -43.21 11.28
N ASN A 249 -30.43 -42.98 12.54
CA ASN A 249 -31.30 -42.27 13.49
C ASN A 249 -30.82 -40.81 13.66
N LEU A 250 -31.69 -39.88 13.99
CA LEU A 250 -31.39 -38.45 14.18
C LEU A 250 -32.20 -37.89 15.36
N HIS A 251 -31.54 -37.21 16.30
CA HIS A 251 -32.19 -36.59 17.47
C HIS A 251 -31.47 -35.31 17.92
N ALA A 252 -32.14 -34.47 18.70
CA ALA A 252 -31.51 -33.30 19.32
C ALA A 252 -30.55 -33.71 20.45
N ASP A 253 -29.37 -33.10 20.47
CA ASP A 253 -28.37 -33.26 21.53
C ASP A 253 -28.26 -31.97 22.34
N THR A 254 -28.88 -31.97 23.52
CA THR A 254 -28.87 -30.86 24.48
C THR A 254 -27.77 -31.02 25.54
N SER A 255 -26.96 -32.07 25.48
CA SER A 255 -25.84 -32.31 26.42
C SER A 255 -24.61 -31.45 26.12
N VAL A 256 -24.62 -30.78 24.98
CA VAL A 256 -23.54 -29.94 24.44
C VAL A 256 -23.97 -28.48 24.34
N SER A 257 -23.02 -27.55 24.48
CA SER A 257 -23.29 -26.10 24.40
C SER A 257 -22.41 -25.46 23.31
N PRO A 258 -22.98 -24.90 22.23
CA PRO A 258 -24.42 -24.79 21.94
C PRO A 258 -25.10 -26.15 21.60
N PRO A 259 -26.40 -26.33 21.89
CA PRO A 259 -27.16 -27.54 21.54
C PRO A 259 -27.11 -27.85 20.04
N GLY A 260 -27.10 -29.14 19.69
CA GLY A 260 -26.91 -29.60 18.32
C GLY A 260 -27.81 -30.77 17.92
N LEU A 261 -27.49 -31.42 16.81
CA LEU A 261 -28.12 -32.66 16.35
C LEU A 261 -27.14 -33.83 16.46
N LYS A 262 -27.62 -35.02 16.78
CA LYS A 262 -26.83 -36.25 16.79
C LYS A 262 -27.51 -37.28 15.88
N ALA A 263 -26.72 -37.83 14.96
CA ALA A 263 -27.11 -38.91 14.07
C ALA A 263 -26.25 -40.16 14.33
N GLU A 264 -26.83 -41.35 14.22
CA GLU A 264 -26.08 -42.61 14.29
C GLU A 264 -26.37 -43.47 13.05
N LEU A 265 -25.31 -43.92 12.39
CA LEU A 265 -25.36 -44.71 11.16
C LEU A 265 -25.26 -46.21 11.49
N GLY A 266 -26.29 -46.97 11.13
CA GLY A 266 -26.47 -48.36 11.58
C GLY A 266 -25.75 -49.45 10.78
N LEU A 267 -25.35 -49.19 9.52
CA LEU A 267 -24.83 -50.20 8.58
C LEU A 267 -23.51 -49.75 7.93
N PRO A 268 -22.50 -50.62 7.73
CA PRO A 268 -21.29 -50.27 6.97
C PRO A 268 -21.59 -50.24 5.47
N GLY A 269 -21.00 -49.31 4.72
CA GLY A 269 -21.24 -49.21 3.28
C GLY A 269 -20.27 -48.33 2.50
N ASN A 270 -20.05 -48.71 1.24
CA ASN A 270 -19.61 -47.81 0.17
C ASN A 270 -20.84 -47.59 -0.71
N ALA A 271 -21.36 -46.37 -0.74
CA ALA A 271 -22.57 -46.04 -1.46
C ALA A 271 -22.40 -44.73 -2.21
N THR A 272 -22.69 -44.76 -3.50
CA THR A 272 -22.95 -43.57 -4.31
C THR A 272 -24.45 -43.55 -4.61
N PHE A 273 -25.11 -42.45 -4.25
CA PHE A 273 -26.53 -42.21 -4.48
C PHE A 273 -26.69 -40.93 -5.27
N ASP A 274 -27.17 -41.07 -6.49
CA ASP A 274 -27.50 -39.97 -7.40
C ASP A 274 -29.00 -40.00 -7.69
N GLN A 275 -29.71 -38.95 -7.31
CA GLN A 275 -31.13 -38.79 -7.62
C GLN A 275 -31.38 -37.41 -8.23
N THR A 276 -32.25 -37.36 -9.21
CA THR A 276 -32.77 -36.10 -9.76
C THR A 276 -34.29 -36.08 -9.59
N VAL A 277 -34.82 -34.99 -9.06
CA VAL A 277 -36.25 -34.76 -8.85
C VAL A 277 -36.68 -33.60 -9.74
N ASP A 278 -37.59 -33.84 -10.68
CA ASP A 278 -38.11 -32.76 -11.52
C ASP A 278 -39.10 -31.91 -10.71
N PHE A 279 -38.78 -30.63 -10.52
CA PHE A 279 -39.64 -29.66 -9.83
C PHE A 279 -40.59 -28.93 -10.79
N SER A 280 -40.17 -28.82 -12.05
CA SER A 280 -40.95 -28.31 -13.19
C SER A 280 -40.29 -28.79 -14.48
N ASP A 281 -40.85 -28.40 -15.64
CA ASP A 281 -40.21 -28.63 -16.94
C ASP A 281 -38.80 -28.03 -17.04
N LEU A 282 -38.53 -26.94 -16.30
CA LEU A 282 -37.23 -26.26 -16.33
C LEU A 282 -36.33 -26.63 -15.15
N TRP A 283 -36.87 -26.79 -13.93
CA TRP A 283 -36.07 -26.93 -12.72
C TRP A 283 -36.03 -28.36 -12.20
N LYS A 284 -34.83 -28.83 -11.87
CA LYS A 284 -34.55 -30.16 -11.34
C LYS A 284 -33.74 -30.06 -10.05
N GLY A 285 -34.18 -30.69 -8.98
CA GLY A 285 -33.34 -30.94 -7.80
C GLY A 285 -32.39 -32.09 -8.09
N THR A 286 -31.12 -31.98 -7.69
CA THR A 286 -30.11 -33.03 -7.81
C THR A 286 -29.58 -33.37 -6.43
N VAL A 287 -29.53 -34.64 -6.08
CA VAL A 287 -28.94 -35.14 -4.84
C VAL A 287 -27.81 -36.07 -5.24
N HIS A 288 -26.59 -35.74 -4.83
CA HIS A 288 -25.42 -36.58 -4.98
C HIS A 288 -24.85 -36.88 -3.60
N VAL A 289 -24.76 -38.15 -3.24
CA VAL A 289 -24.16 -38.60 -1.99
C VAL A 289 -23.14 -39.67 -2.31
N GLU A 290 -21.89 -39.44 -1.99
CA GLU A 290 -20.83 -40.43 -2.00
C GLU A 290 -20.38 -40.65 -0.57
N ALA A 291 -20.52 -41.87 -0.05
CA ALA A 291 -20.20 -42.19 1.34
C ALA A 291 -19.44 -43.51 1.43
N ASN A 292 -18.36 -43.51 2.21
CA ASN A 292 -17.58 -44.69 2.53
C ASN A 292 -17.32 -44.72 4.04
N TYR A 293 -17.93 -45.69 4.76
CA TYR A 293 -17.87 -45.73 6.22
C TYR A 293 -18.08 -47.13 6.82
N ALA A 294 -17.52 -47.34 8.02
CA ALA A 294 -17.73 -48.53 8.84
C ALA A 294 -19.03 -48.41 9.70
N ALA A 295 -19.57 -49.53 10.17
CA ALA A 295 -20.80 -49.56 10.95
C ALA A 295 -20.65 -48.86 12.32
N GLY A 296 -21.70 -48.17 12.78
CA GLY A 296 -21.74 -47.58 14.13
C GLY A 296 -21.10 -46.21 14.27
N VAL A 297 -21.00 -45.43 13.18
CA VAL A 297 -20.49 -44.06 13.23
C VAL A 297 -21.55 -43.14 13.83
N GLY A 298 -21.20 -42.51 14.95
CA GLY A 298 -21.98 -41.40 15.52
C GLY A 298 -21.48 -40.07 14.98
N VAL A 299 -22.40 -39.25 14.44
CA VAL A 299 -22.14 -37.91 13.89
C VAL A 299 -22.89 -36.90 14.75
N THR A 300 -22.20 -35.89 15.27
CA THR A 300 -22.82 -34.77 15.99
C THR A 300 -22.59 -33.47 15.23
N TRP A 301 -23.64 -32.67 15.07
CA TRP A 301 -23.66 -31.39 14.35
C TRP A 301 -23.98 -30.26 15.34
N GLN A 302 -23.02 -29.35 15.53
CA GLN A 302 -23.13 -28.19 16.41
C GLN A 302 -22.92 -26.89 15.62
N PRO A 303 -23.60 -25.79 15.97
CA PRO A 303 -23.32 -24.48 15.38
C PRO A 303 -21.87 -23.99 15.62
N PRO A 304 -21.28 -23.15 14.73
CA PRO A 304 -21.85 -22.69 13.46
C PRO A 304 -21.91 -23.81 12.41
N PHE A 305 -20.91 -24.69 12.27
CA PHE A 305 -20.97 -25.93 11.46
C PHE A 305 -19.93 -26.97 11.95
N THR A 306 -19.81 -27.16 13.26
CA THR A 306 -18.91 -28.15 13.85
C THR A 306 -19.52 -29.54 13.76
N VAL A 307 -19.02 -30.35 12.84
CA VAL A 307 -19.40 -31.77 12.71
C VAL A 307 -18.33 -32.62 13.40
N LYS A 308 -18.68 -33.30 14.49
CA LYS A 308 -17.82 -34.32 15.10
C LYS A 308 -18.40 -35.69 14.78
N ALA A 309 -17.72 -36.44 13.94
CA ALA A 309 -17.96 -37.87 13.80
C ALA A 309 -16.79 -38.63 14.45
N ILE A 310 -17.10 -39.58 15.34
CA ILE A 310 -16.10 -40.49 15.88
C ILE A 310 -16.38 -41.86 15.26
N PRO A 311 -15.63 -42.27 14.22
CA PRO A 311 -15.75 -43.63 13.73
C PRO A 311 -15.17 -44.58 14.79
N PRO A 312 -15.91 -45.62 15.24
CA PRO A 312 -15.39 -46.58 16.22
C PRO A 312 -14.17 -47.34 15.69
N THR A 313 -14.07 -47.52 14.37
CA THR A 313 -12.88 -48.01 13.61
C THR A 313 -12.95 -47.52 12.16
N GLY A 314 -11.83 -47.12 11.54
CA GLY A 314 -11.73 -46.80 10.09
C GLY A 314 -11.76 -45.30 9.72
N ASN A 315 -11.73 -45.01 8.42
CA ASN A 315 -11.91 -43.66 7.85
C ASN A 315 -13.36 -43.51 7.33
N LEU A 316 -13.92 -42.30 7.44
CA LEU A 316 -15.19 -41.87 6.87
C LEU A 316 -14.88 -40.85 5.77
N ASP A 317 -15.20 -41.19 4.53
CA ASP A 317 -15.22 -40.25 3.41
C ASP A 317 -16.69 -40.01 3.05
N LEU A 318 -17.15 -38.77 3.12
CA LEU A 318 -18.54 -38.39 2.86
C LEU A 318 -18.58 -37.11 2.04
N LYS A 319 -19.09 -37.20 0.82
CA LYS A 319 -19.44 -36.06 -0.03
C LYS A 319 -20.94 -36.05 -0.26
N VAL A 320 -21.61 -34.99 0.18
CA VAL A 320 -23.05 -34.76 -0.05
C VAL A 320 -23.18 -33.45 -0.80
N LEU A 321 -23.81 -33.46 -1.97
CA LEU A 321 -24.16 -32.27 -2.74
C LEU A 321 -25.67 -32.29 -3.02
N LEU A 322 -26.36 -31.27 -2.50
CA LEU A 322 -27.75 -30.98 -2.79
C LEU A 322 -27.77 -29.79 -3.74
N GLY A 323 -28.24 -30.02 -4.96
CA GLY A 323 -28.23 -29.05 -6.04
C GLY A 323 -29.59 -28.77 -6.61
N LEU A 324 -29.69 -27.61 -7.26
CA LEU A 324 -30.80 -27.20 -8.08
C LEU A 324 -30.23 -26.88 -9.46
N LYS A 325 -30.74 -27.53 -10.50
CA LYS A 325 -30.32 -27.41 -11.90
C LYS A 325 -31.50 -26.97 -12.76
N ALA A 326 -31.37 -25.83 -13.42
CA ALA A 326 -32.24 -25.42 -14.51
C ALA A 326 -31.77 -26.08 -15.82
N GLN A 327 -32.66 -26.78 -16.52
CA GLN A 327 -32.46 -27.44 -17.82
C GLN A 327 -33.81 -27.71 -18.49
N ASN A 328 -33.99 -27.25 -19.73
CA ASN A 328 -35.21 -27.53 -20.51
C ASN A 328 -35.36 -29.03 -20.83
N PRO A 329 -36.60 -29.56 -20.96
CA PRO A 329 -36.84 -30.99 -21.21
C PRO A 329 -36.27 -31.47 -22.56
N ASP A 330 -36.32 -30.60 -23.57
CA ASP A 330 -35.85 -30.86 -24.93
C ASP A 330 -34.34 -30.62 -25.11
N ASN A 331 -33.60 -30.34 -24.03
CA ASN A 331 -32.17 -29.98 -24.06
C ASN A 331 -31.86 -28.67 -24.82
N ASN A 332 -32.88 -27.86 -25.13
CA ASN A 332 -32.72 -26.54 -25.73
C ASN A 332 -32.05 -25.56 -24.75
N PRO A 333 -31.20 -24.63 -25.22
CA PRO A 333 -30.59 -23.62 -24.36
C PRO A 333 -31.64 -22.80 -23.61
N ILE A 334 -31.40 -22.58 -22.33
CA ILE A 334 -32.18 -21.71 -21.47
C ILE A 334 -31.72 -20.28 -21.71
N THR A 335 -32.65 -19.38 -21.99
CA THR A 335 -32.37 -17.96 -22.08
C THR A 335 -32.29 -17.37 -20.67
N LEU A 336 -31.12 -16.82 -20.31
CA LEU A 336 -30.85 -16.20 -19.01
C LEU A 336 -31.25 -14.73 -19.02
N LEU A 337 -30.76 -14.02 -20.03
CA LEU A 337 -31.02 -12.60 -20.27
C LEU A 337 -31.24 -12.43 -21.77
N ALA A 338 -32.36 -11.86 -22.19
CA ALA A 338 -32.61 -11.51 -23.57
C ALA A 338 -33.14 -10.09 -23.67
N VAL A 339 -32.70 -9.39 -24.70
CA VAL A 339 -33.28 -8.13 -25.14
C VAL A 339 -34.08 -8.43 -26.40
N ALA A 340 -35.32 -7.95 -26.45
CA ALA A 340 -36.16 -8.10 -27.63
C ALA A 340 -35.42 -7.54 -28.88
N GLY A 341 -35.21 -8.39 -29.88
CA GLY A 341 -34.43 -8.02 -31.08
C GLY A 341 -33.16 -8.83 -31.36
N GLY A 342 -32.86 -9.87 -30.58
CA GLY A 342 -31.92 -10.94 -30.96
C GLY A 342 -30.71 -11.14 -30.05
N THR A 343 -30.37 -10.13 -29.23
CA THR A 343 -29.32 -10.25 -28.21
C THR A 343 -29.80 -11.09 -27.03
N ARG A 344 -29.09 -12.17 -26.74
CA ARG A 344 -29.41 -13.09 -25.63
C ARG A 344 -28.18 -13.75 -25.02
N LEU A 345 -28.16 -13.82 -23.71
CA LEU A 345 -27.35 -14.71 -22.89
C LEU A 345 -28.14 -15.99 -22.68
N GLN A 346 -27.59 -17.13 -23.10
CA GLN A 346 -28.21 -18.43 -22.94
C GLN A 346 -27.23 -19.43 -22.33
N ALA A 347 -27.71 -20.50 -21.72
CA ALA A 347 -26.89 -21.61 -21.25
C ALA A 347 -27.66 -22.93 -21.42
N LYS A 348 -26.98 -24.04 -21.67
CA LYS A 348 -27.64 -25.34 -21.72
C LYS A 348 -28.21 -25.73 -20.36
N SER A 349 -27.44 -25.46 -19.31
CA SER A 349 -27.92 -25.59 -17.94
C SER A 349 -27.22 -24.61 -17.02
N ILE A 350 -27.93 -24.21 -15.97
CA ILE A 350 -27.35 -23.54 -14.81
C ILE A 350 -27.71 -24.35 -13.59
N GLY A 351 -26.75 -24.63 -12.74
CA GLY A 351 -27.01 -25.26 -11.47
C GLY A 351 -26.18 -24.69 -10.35
N GLY A 352 -26.76 -24.66 -9.15
CA GLY A 352 -26.04 -24.45 -7.92
C GLY A 352 -26.14 -25.70 -7.06
N SER A 353 -25.13 -26.02 -6.26
CA SER A 353 -25.24 -27.02 -5.21
C SER A 353 -24.62 -26.53 -3.92
N ILE A 354 -25.20 -26.98 -2.81
CA ILE A 354 -24.67 -26.83 -1.47
C ILE A 354 -24.37 -28.22 -0.95
N GLY A 355 -23.30 -28.34 -0.18
CA GLY A 355 -22.86 -29.65 0.24
C GLY A 355 -21.82 -29.65 1.32
N VAL A 356 -21.40 -30.86 1.67
CA VAL A 356 -20.37 -31.12 2.64
C VAL A 356 -19.43 -32.17 2.04
N ASP A 357 -18.13 -31.88 2.11
CA ASP A 357 -17.06 -32.81 1.78
C ASP A 357 -16.25 -33.09 3.06
N ALA A 358 -16.30 -34.32 3.53
CA ALA A 358 -15.78 -34.73 4.82
C ALA A 358 -14.83 -35.91 4.68
N HIS A 359 -13.60 -35.73 5.17
CA HIS A 359 -12.58 -36.77 5.25
C HIS A 359 -12.17 -36.93 6.72
N LEU A 360 -12.67 -37.97 7.36
CA LEU A 360 -12.61 -38.16 8.81
C LEU A 360 -11.88 -39.47 9.15
N SER A 361 -10.93 -39.43 10.10
CA SER A 361 -10.20 -40.61 10.58
C SER A 361 -10.38 -40.81 12.08
N THR A 362 -9.85 -41.92 12.62
CA THR A 362 -9.81 -42.17 14.08
C THR A 362 -9.03 -41.12 14.89
N ALA A 363 -8.19 -40.30 14.24
CA ALA A 363 -7.48 -39.17 14.85
C ALA A 363 -8.20 -37.81 14.69
N GLY A 364 -9.42 -37.81 14.12
CA GLY A 364 -10.11 -36.61 13.64
C GLY A 364 -9.90 -36.38 12.14
N GLY A 365 -10.52 -35.34 11.59
CA GLY A 365 -10.41 -34.97 10.19
C GLY A 365 -11.17 -33.69 9.83
N ASP A 366 -11.09 -33.30 8.56
CA ASP A 366 -11.65 -32.04 8.06
C ASP A 366 -13.07 -32.27 7.49
N VAL A 367 -14.02 -31.44 7.92
CA VAL A 367 -15.35 -31.32 7.31
C VAL A 367 -15.44 -29.95 6.66
N LYS A 368 -15.62 -29.92 5.35
CA LYS A 368 -15.66 -28.70 4.56
C LYS A 368 -17.06 -28.50 3.99
N PRO A 369 -17.81 -27.45 4.38
CA PRO A 369 -18.99 -27.07 3.62
C PRO A 369 -18.54 -26.56 2.24
N GLU A 370 -19.27 -26.97 1.20
CA GLU A 370 -18.99 -26.66 -0.20
C GLU A 370 -20.21 -25.97 -0.81
N VAL A 371 -20.00 -24.86 -1.49
CA VAL A 371 -21.03 -24.22 -2.34
C VAL A 371 -20.48 -24.19 -3.76
N GLN A 372 -21.21 -24.76 -4.71
CA GLN A 372 -20.83 -24.80 -6.11
C GLN A 372 -21.86 -24.09 -6.98
N LEU A 373 -21.39 -23.31 -7.95
CA LEU A 373 -22.19 -22.73 -9.03
C LEU A 373 -21.61 -23.20 -10.35
N LYS A 374 -22.47 -23.63 -11.28
CA LYS A 374 -22.07 -24.21 -12.57
C LYS A 374 -22.96 -23.68 -13.68
N VAL A 375 -22.34 -23.22 -14.76
CA VAL A 375 -22.99 -22.86 -16.03
C VAL A 375 -22.41 -23.76 -17.13
N GLU A 376 -23.26 -24.63 -17.68
CA GLU A 376 -22.88 -25.54 -18.77
C GLU A 376 -23.23 -24.91 -20.12
N GLU A 377 -22.25 -24.85 -21.03
CA GLU A 377 -22.40 -24.31 -22.39
C GLU A 377 -23.05 -22.91 -22.41
N GLY A 378 -22.57 -22.01 -21.55
CA GLY A 378 -22.96 -20.59 -21.58
C GLY A 378 -22.58 -19.95 -22.92
N LYS A 379 -23.51 -19.18 -23.50
CA LYS A 379 -23.36 -18.52 -24.80
C LYS A 379 -23.98 -17.12 -24.79
N LEU A 380 -23.19 -16.09 -25.07
CA LEU A 380 -23.64 -14.73 -25.30
C LEU A 380 -23.80 -14.53 -26.81
N ILE A 381 -25.00 -14.18 -27.23
CA ILE A 381 -25.36 -13.88 -28.61
C ILE A 381 -25.73 -12.40 -28.66
N ILE A 382 -25.08 -11.61 -29.53
CA ILE A 382 -25.45 -10.20 -29.73
C ILE A 382 -25.83 -10.01 -31.20
N ASP A 383 -27.02 -9.45 -31.43
CA ASP A 383 -27.56 -9.13 -32.75
C ASP A 383 -27.77 -7.61 -32.86
N PHE A 384 -27.10 -6.99 -33.83
CA PHE A 384 -27.13 -5.54 -34.04
C PHE A 384 -28.17 -5.11 -35.10
N SER A 385 -28.96 -6.04 -35.64
CA SER A 385 -29.94 -5.76 -36.71
C SER A 385 -31.05 -4.79 -36.32
N GLN A 386 -31.32 -4.61 -35.03
CA GLN A 386 -32.32 -3.68 -34.49
C GLN A 386 -31.72 -2.33 -34.01
N GLY A 387 -30.43 -2.09 -34.25
CA GLY A 387 -29.81 -0.80 -33.94
C GLY A 387 -30.43 0.37 -34.72
N ASP A 388 -30.15 1.60 -34.30
CA ASP A 388 -30.58 2.77 -35.07
C ASP A 388 -29.91 2.82 -36.46
N GLY A 389 -30.32 3.76 -37.31
CA GLY A 389 -29.78 3.88 -38.67
C GLY A 389 -28.27 4.15 -38.76
N PHE A 390 -27.60 4.43 -37.63
CA PHE A 390 -26.15 4.57 -37.52
C PHE A 390 -25.51 3.22 -37.13
N ILE A 391 -26.03 2.54 -36.11
CA ILE A 391 -25.60 1.20 -35.68
C ILE A 391 -25.82 0.17 -36.78
N GLN A 392 -26.97 0.18 -37.46
CA GLN A 392 -27.23 -0.68 -38.62
C GLN A 392 -26.25 -0.41 -39.77
N LYS A 393 -25.84 0.84 -40.00
CA LYS A 393 -24.88 1.16 -41.07
C LYS A 393 -23.46 0.69 -40.75
N LEU A 394 -23.09 0.64 -39.47
CA LEU A 394 -21.75 0.24 -39.02
C LEU A 394 -21.63 -1.25 -38.77
N LEU A 395 -22.69 -1.90 -38.27
CA LEU A 395 -22.69 -3.25 -37.71
C LEU A 395 -23.68 -4.22 -38.38
N SER A 396 -24.30 -3.83 -39.50
CA SER A 396 -25.21 -4.75 -40.22
C SER A 396 -24.46 -6.00 -40.69
N GLY A 397 -24.94 -7.16 -40.24
CA GLY A 397 -24.38 -8.47 -40.59
C GLY A 397 -23.48 -9.08 -39.52
N VAL A 398 -23.01 -8.33 -38.53
CA VAL A 398 -22.20 -8.86 -37.42
C VAL A 398 -23.10 -9.59 -36.43
N HIS A 399 -22.90 -10.90 -36.27
CA HIS A 399 -23.58 -11.74 -35.29
C HIS A 399 -22.51 -12.23 -34.32
N LEU A 400 -22.55 -11.73 -33.09
CA LEU A 400 -21.57 -12.10 -32.08
C LEU A 400 -22.03 -13.38 -31.38
N GLU A 401 -21.19 -14.39 -31.31
CA GLU A 401 -21.43 -15.59 -30.50
C GLU A 401 -20.19 -15.91 -29.64
N ALA A 402 -20.31 -15.79 -28.32
CA ALA A 402 -19.22 -16.05 -27.38
C ALA A 402 -19.60 -17.14 -26.39
N ASN A 403 -18.75 -18.16 -26.23
CA ASN A 403 -18.97 -19.26 -25.28
C ASN A 403 -18.23 -18.99 -23.95
N PHE A 404 -18.88 -19.25 -22.82
CA PHE A 404 -18.30 -19.09 -21.47
C PHE A 404 -18.81 -20.21 -20.52
N PRO A 405 -18.16 -21.39 -20.47
CA PRO A 405 -18.41 -22.34 -19.40
C PRO A 405 -17.83 -21.80 -18.09
N PHE A 406 -18.56 -21.95 -16.98
CA PHE A 406 -18.16 -21.39 -15.68
C PHE A 406 -18.44 -22.37 -14.55
N THR A 407 -17.46 -22.58 -13.66
CA THR A 407 -17.67 -23.30 -12.39
C THR A 407 -17.01 -22.51 -11.25
N ALA A 408 -17.79 -22.11 -10.26
CA ALA A 408 -17.28 -21.54 -9.01
C ALA A 408 -17.55 -22.48 -7.85
N THR A 409 -16.59 -22.61 -6.94
CA THR A 409 -16.66 -23.46 -5.76
C THR A 409 -16.11 -22.68 -4.58
N TRP A 410 -16.89 -22.58 -3.51
CA TRP A 410 -16.49 -21.88 -2.29
C TRP A 410 -16.47 -22.86 -1.11
N ASN A 411 -15.43 -22.76 -0.28
CA ASN A 411 -15.43 -23.33 1.07
C ASN A 411 -14.68 -22.40 2.06
N PRO A 412 -14.93 -22.50 3.38
CA PRO A 412 -14.35 -21.59 4.38
C PRO A 412 -12.81 -21.64 4.50
N LYS A 413 -12.17 -22.76 4.14
CA LYS A 413 -10.73 -22.97 4.30
C LYS A 413 -9.93 -22.52 3.07
N ASP A 414 -10.45 -22.81 1.89
CA ASP A 414 -9.81 -22.63 0.60
C ASP A 414 -10.31 -21.36 -0.13
N GLY A 415 -11.34 -20.69 0.40
CA GLY A 415 -11.95 -19.49 -0.18
C GLY A 415 -12.81 -19.79 -1.41
N LEU A 416 -13.14 -18.74 -2.16
CA LEU A 416 -13.79 -18.87 -3.47
C LEU A 416 -12.75 -19.28 -4.51
N ARG A 417 -12.92 -20.45 -5.12
CA ARG A 417 -12.15 -20.94 -6.26
C ARG A 417 -13.03 -20.94 -7.49
N VAL A 418 -12.59 -20.26 -8.54
CA VAL A 418 -13.25 -20.28 -9.84
C VAL A 418 -12.41 -21.13 -10.78
N THR A 419 -13.04 -22.09 -11.45
CA THR A 419 -12.41 -23.04 -12.37
C THR A 419 -13.06 -22.89 -13.75
N GLY A 420 -12.24 -22.54 -14.72
CA GLY A 420 -12.60 -22.11 -16.08
C GLY A 420 -11.60 -21.05 -16.56
N ASP A 421 -11.55 -20.69 -17.84
CA ASP A 421 -10.70 -19.61 -18.38
C ASP A 421 -11.07 -18.20 -17.85
N ALA A 422 -11.84 -18.12 -16.76
CA ALA A 422 -12.72 -17.02 -16.38
C ALA A 422 -12.65 -16.81 -14.86
N GLY A 423 -12.17 -15.65 -14.40
CA GLY A 423 -12.25 -15.24 -12.99
C GLY A 423 -13.64 -14.69 -12.62
N LEU A 424 -13.74 -13.95 -11.51
CA LEU A 424 -14.94 -13.14 -11.15
C LEU A 424 -15.29 -12.08 -12.22
N GLU A 425 -14.30 -11.72 -13.04
CA GLU A 425 -14.42 -10.92 -14.25
C GLU A 425 -13.85 -11.77 -15.41
N VAL A 426 -14.63 -11.93 -16.47
CA VAL A 426 -14.38 -12.79 -17.64
C VAL A 426 -14.06 -11.90 -18.83
N PHE A 427 -12.87 -12.03 -19.41
CA PHE A 427 -12.55 -11.36 -20.68
C PHE A 427 -12.86 -12.29 -21.85
N ILE A 428 -13.79 -11.87 -22.69
CA ILE A 428 -14.24 -12.56 -23.90
C ILE A 428 -13.56 -11.88 -25.09
N PRO A 429 -12.55 -12.50 -25.73
CA PRO A 429 -11.91 -11.93 -26.92
C PRO A 429 -12.86 -12.03 -28.12
N LEU A 430 -13.12 -10.90 -28.79
CA LEU A 430 -14.04 -10.81 -29.93
C LEU A 430 -13.33 -10.48 -31.24
N HIS A 431 -12.27 -9.65 -31.20
CA HIS A 431 -11.48 -9.23 -32.38
C HIS A 431 -12.33 -8.80 -33.61
N GLU A 432 -13.45 -8.12 -33.39
CA GLU A 432 -14.36 -7.70 -34.46
C GLU A 432 -13.98 -6.31 -34.99
N ASP A 433 -13.75 -6.18 -36.30
CA ASP A 433 -13.42 -4.91 -36.95
C ASP A 433 -14.70 -4.13 -37.30
N LEU A 434 -15.02 -3.10 -36.53
CA LEU A 434 -16.04 -2.12 -36.90
C LEU A 434 -15.33 -0.99 -37.67
N VAL A 435 -15.99 -0.42 -38.69
CA VAL A 435 -15.39 0.48 -39.71
C VAL A 435 -14.37 1.52 -39.17
N VAL A 436 -14.58 2.06 -37.96
CA VAL A 436 -13.68 3.05 -37.32
C VAL A 436 -13.12 2.55 -35.97
N VAL A 437 -13.65 1.46 -35.42
CA VAL A 437 -13.35 0.96 -34.07
C VAL A 437 -13.33 -0.57 -34.10
N GLN A 438 -12.23 -1.19 -33.72
CA GLN A 438 -12.16 -2.61 -33.44
C GLN A 438 -12.66 -2.90 -32.02
N LEU A 439 -13.53 -3.89 -31.87
CA LEU A 439 -13.96 -4.42 -30.57
C LEU A 439 -13.08 -5.62 -30.24
N ASN A 440 -12.10 -5.39 -29.36
CA ASN A 440 -11.09 -6.40 -29.04
C ASN A 440 -11.68 -7.48 -28.12
N GLY A 441 -12.52 -7.09 -27.17
CA GLY A 441 -13.21 -8.02 -26.28
C GLY A 441 -14.16 -7.36 -25.30
N LEU A 442 -14.93 -8.18 -24.59
CA LEU A 442 -15.86 -7.78 -23.54
C LEU A 442 -15.44 -8.37 -22.20
N TYR A 443 -15.48 -7.56 -21.15
CA TYR A 443 -15.41 -8.01 -19.76
C TYR A 443 -16.83 -8.24 -19.24
N PHE A 444 -17.08 -9.40 -18.64
CA PHE A 444 -18.33 -9.71 -17.95
C PHE A 444 -18.03 -10.11 -16.50
N SER A 445 -18.71 -9.51 -15.53
CA SER A 445 -18.49 -9.79 -14.11
C SER A 445 -19.81 -9.95 -13.38
N VAL A 446 -19.85 -10.88 -12.43
CA VAL A 446 -20.99 -11.07 -11.53
C VAL A 446 -20.46 -11.32 -10.13
N GLY A 447 -20.93 -10.57 -9.14
CA GLY A 447 -20.49 -10.71 -7.76
C GLY A 447 -21.50 -10.15 -6.76
N ILE A 448 -21.37 -10.55 -5.49
CA ILE A 448 -22.16 -9.99 -4.40
C ILE A 448 -21.26 -9.01 -3.64
N GLY A 449 -21.66 -7.75 -3.56
CA GLY A 449 -20.96 -6.69 -2.85
C GLY A 449 -21.02 -6.88 -1.33
N SER A 450 -20.16 -6.17 -0.60
CA SER A 450 -20.19 -6.16 0.88
C SER A 450 -21.47 -5.57 1.48
N ASP A 451 -22.24 -4.86 0.66
CA ASP A 451 -23.57 -4.32 0.93
C ASP A 451 -24.70 -5.34 0.63
N ALA A 452 -24.35 -6.59 0.32
CA ALA A 452 -25.26 -7.64 -0.13
C ALA A 452 -25.99 -7.33 -1.45
N ALA A 453 -25.53 -6.34 -2.22
CA ALA A 453 -26.02 -6.08 -3.58
C ALA A 453 -25.44 -7.12 -4.56
N VAL A 454 -26.26 -7.59 -5.50
CA VAL A 454 -25.79 -8.40 -6.62
C VAL A 454 -25.38 -7.46 -7.75
N HIS A 455 -24.08 -7.40 -8.04
CA HIS A 455 -23.50 -6.63 -9.14
C HIS A 455 -23.34 -7.49 -10.39
N ILE A 456 -23.75 -6.93 -11.53
CA ILE A 456 -23.60 -7.51 -12.87
C ILE A 456 -22.93 -6.44 -13.74
N GLY A 457 -21.62 -6.59 -13.94
CA GLY A 457 -20.81 -5.65 -14.72
C GLY A 457 -20.54 -6.13 -16.13
N MET A 458 -20.65 -5.24 -17.11
CA MET A 458 -20.23 -5.47 -18.49
C MET A 458 -19.39 -4.31 -18.99
N ALA A 459 -18.16 -4.57 -19.43
CA ALA A 459 -17.26 -3.56 -20.00
C ALA A 459 -16.65 -4.04 -21.32
N ALA A 460 -16.06 -3.13 -22.08
CA ALA A 460 -15.46 -3.40 -23.38
C ALA A 460 -14.02 -2.91 -23.46
N GLN A 461 -13.23 -3.59 -24.28
CA GLN A 461 -11.95 -3.11 -24.79
C GLN A 461 -12.11 -2.76 -26.26
N LEU A 462 -11.81 -1.51 -26.60
CA LEU A 462 -12.06 -0.93 -27.93
C LEU A 462 -10.77 -0.33 -28.47
N THR A 463 -10.42 -0.61 -29.72
CA THR A 463 -9.32 0.05 -30.44
C THR A 463 -9.86 0.89 -31.60
N ALA A 464 -9.81 2.21 -31.51
CA ALA A 464 -10.20 3.12 -32.58
C ALA A 464 -8.99 3.48 -33.47
N HIS A 465 -9.15 3.36 -34.80
CA HIS A 465 -8.15 3.82 -35.77
C HIS A 465 -8.61 5.14 -36.41
N LEU A 466 -7.92 6.22 -36.06
CA LEU A 466 -8.20 7.61 -36.48
C LEU A 466 -7.07 8.11 -37.40
N GLY A 467 -6.97 7.54 -38.61
CA GLY A 467 -5.89 7.86 -39.55
C GLY A 467 -4.54 7.35 -39.06
N PRO A 468 -3.50 8.20 -38.89
CA PRO A 468 -2.21 7.78 -38.32
C PRO A 468 -2.26 7.53 -36.81
N LEU A 469 -3.39 7.80 -36.15
CA LEU A 469 -3.60 7.60 -34.73
C LEU A 469 -4.35 6.28 -34.48
N SER A 470 -3.92 5.52 -33.50
CA SER A 470 -4.67 4.40 -32.92
C SER A 470 -4.87 4.67 -31.43
N ALA A 471 -6.09 4.49 -30.93
CA ALA A 471 -6.44 4.69 -29.53
C ALA A 471 -7.11 3.44 -28.98
N THR A 472 -6.55 2.84 -27.93
CA THR A 472 -7.15 1.68 -27.26
C THR A 472 -7.72 2.11 -25.93
N VAL A 473 -9.02 1.91 -25.72
CA VAL A 473 -9.72 2.19 -24.47
C VAL A 473 -10.04 0.87 -23.80
N ASP A 474 -9.70 0.76 -22.52
CA ASP A 474 -9.81 -0.48 -21.75
C ASP A 474 -10.81 -0.33 -20.59
N HIS A 475 -11.65 -1.34 -20.40
CA HIS A 475 -12.67 -1.43 -19.33
C HIS A 475 -13.71 -0.29 -19.31
N ILE A 476 -14.25 0.11 -20.46
CA ILE A 476 -15.39 1.05 -20.51
C ILE A 476 -16.72 0.28 -20.51
N GLY A 477 -17.65 0.60 -19.61
CA GLY A 477 -18.81 -0.27 -19.42
C GLY A 477 -19.95 0.28 -18.57
N ALA A 478 -20.80 -0.63 -18.11
CA ALA A 478 -21.87 -0.38 -17.15
C ALA A 478 -21.91 -1.50 -16.10
N ASP A 479 -22.31 -1.15 -14.89
CA ASP A 479 -22.53 -2.06 -13.77
C ASP A 479 -23.99 -1.95 -13.33
N ALA A 480 -24.68 -3.08 -13.24
CA ALA A 480 -26.05 -3.15 -12.75
C ALA A 480 -26.05 -3.75 -11.34
N ALA A 481 -26.58 -3.02 -10.36
CA ALA A 481 -26.69 -3.49 -8.98
C ALA A 481 -28.15 -3.79 -8.61
N ILE A 482 -28.39 -4.96 -8.04
CA ILE A 482 -29.69 -5.40 -7.51
C ILE A 482 -29.58 -5.51 -5.99
N THR A 483 -30.43 -4.79 -5.26
CA THR A 483 -30.51 -4.87 -3.80
C THR A 483 -31.87 -5.39 -3.35
N PHE A 484 -31.93 -6.06 -2.20
CA PHE A 484 -33.16 -6.58 -1.59
C PHE A 484 -33.40 -5.90 -0.24
N PRO A 485 -33.91 -4.66 -0.21
CA PRO A 485 -34.07 -3.92 1.03
C PRO A 485 -35.16 -4.55 1.93
N PRO A 486 -34.95 -4.59 3.26
CA PRO A 486 -35.90 -5.18 4.20
C PRO A 486 -37.24 -4.45 4.19
N GLY A 487 -38.34 -5.18 4.34
CA GLY A 487 -39.70 -4.63 4.30
C GLY A 487 -40.17 -4.21 2.91
N ALA A 488 -39.50 -4.66 1.83
CA ALA A 488 -39.85 -4.43 0.44
C ALA A 488 -40.09 -2.94 0.12
N SER A 489 -39.18 -2.09 0.60
CA SER A 489 -39.11 -0.67 0.26
C SER A 489 -38.45 -0.39 -1.09
N GLY A 490 -38.15 -1.43 -1.87
CA GLY A 490 -37.54 -1.30 -3.19
C GLY A 490 -38.53 -0.77 -4.22
N ARG A 491 -38.02 -0.20 -5.32
CA ARG A 491 -38.86 0.35 -6.39
C ARG A 491 -39.67 -0.73 -7.12
N LEU A 492 -39.25 -2.00 -7.01
CA LEU A 492 -39.94 -3.18 -7.55
C LEU A 492 -40.66 -3.98 -6.44
N GLY A 493 -40.94 -3.35 -5.29
CA GLY A 493 -41.40 -4.03 -4.09
C GLY A 493 -40.23 -4.68 -3.36
N MET A 494 -39.98 -5.96 -3.61
CA MET A 494 -38.97 -6.74 -2.86
C MET A 494 -37.52 -6.45 -3.27
N ALA A 495 -37.29 -5.75 -4.39
CA ALA A 495 -35.96 -5.44 -4.91
C ALA A 495 -35.85 -3.99 -5.41
N ASP A 496 -34.63 -3.48 -5.45
CA ASP A 496 -34.27 -2.22 -6.12
C ASP A 496 -33.16 -2.48 -7.15
N PHE A 497 -33.16 -1.70 -8.23
CA PHE A 497 -32.26 -1.86 -9.37
C PHE A 497 -31.62 -0.53 -9.74
N SER A 498 -30.28 -0.48 -9.81
CA SER A 498 -29.52 0.65 -10.34
C SER A 498 -28.59 0.22 -11.46
N LEU A 499 -28.30 1.16 -12.38
CA LEU A 499 -27.36 0.97 -13.48
C LEU A 499 -26.37 2.14 -13.47
N ASP A 500 -25.10 1.85 -13.23
CA ASP A 500 -24.02 2.81 -13.11
C ASP A 500 -23.04 2.68 -14.29
N PHE A 501 -22.47 3.81 -14.74
CA PHE A 501 -21.45 3.81 -15.79
C PHE A 501 -20.08 3.50 -15.20
N VAL A 502 -19.36 2.55 -15.81
CA VAL A 502 -17.98 2.21 -15.45
C VAL A 502 -17.02 2.96 -16.39
N PRO A 503 -16.27 3.96 -15.89
CA PRO A 503 -15.30 4.67 -16.70
C PRO A 503 -14.11 3.78 -17.07
N PRO A 504 -13.40 4.08 -18.17
CA PRO A 504 -12.25 3.30 -18.60
C PRO A 504 -11.13 3.31 -17.56
N ARG A 505 -10.49 2.15 -17.36
CA ARG A 505 -9.31 1.98 -16.49
C ARG A 505 -8.01 2.34 -17.20
N GLY A 506 -8.01 2.33 -18.53
CA GLY A 506 -6.82 2.59 -19.32
C GLY A 506 -7.13 3.17 -20.69
N ILE A 507 -6.25 4.03 -21.19
CA ILE A 507 -6.27 4.54 -22.56
C ILE A 507 -4.85 4.44 -23.12
N GLY A 508 -4.62 3.59 -24.10
CA GLY A 508 -3.41 3.57 -24.92
C GLY A 508 -3.57 4.44 -26.17
N LEU A 509 -2.52 5.12 -26.59
CA LEU A 509 -2.47 5.92 -27.81
C LEU A 509 -1.21 5.55 -28.58
N ALA A 510 -1.32 5.35 -29.89
CA ALA A 510 -0.20 5.17 -30.81
C ALA A 510 -0.34 6.13 -31.99
N VAL A 511 0.76 6.67 -32.47
CA VAL A 511 0.86 7.61 -33.60
C VAL A 511 1.92 7.09 -34.56
N ASP A 512 1.57 6.90 -35.83
CA ASP A 512 2.51 6.77 -36.95
C ASP A 512 2.09 7.70 -38.10
N ALA A 513 2.50 8.97 -38.00
CA ALA A 513 2.19 10.02 -38.97
C ALA A 513 3.38 10.30 -39.92
N GLY A 514 4.26 9.31 -40.15
CA GLY A 514 5.46 9.45 -40.97
C GLY A 514 6.58 10.25 -40.29
N VAL A 515 6.35 11.55 -40.04
CA VAL A 515 7.32 12.44 -39.36
C VAL A 515 7.25 12.36 -37.84
N VAL A 516 6.15 11.85 -37.28
CA VAL A 516 6.01 11.58 -35.84
C VAL A 516 5.64 10.12 -35.66
N LYS A 517 6.45 9.39 -34.89
CA LYS A 517 6.20 8.01 -34.51
C LYS A 517 6.28 7.87 -33.00
N GLY A 518 5.36 7.15 -32.39
CA GLY A 518 5.42 6.88 -30.96
C GLY A 518 4.08 6.49 -30.37
N GLY A 519 3.97 6.56 -29.06
CA GLY A 519 2.76 6.22 -28.34
C GLY A 519 2.80 6.67 -26.90
N GLY A 520 1.72 6.42 -26.19
CA GLY A 520 1.58 6.72 -24.79
C GLY A 520 0.45 5.90 -24.19
N PHE A 521 0.34 5.93 -22.89
CA PHE A 521 -0.82 5.37 -22.22
C PHE A 521 -1.19 6.26 -21.03
N LEU A 522 -2.44 6.10 -20.58
CA LEU A 522 -2.99 6.68 -19.38
C LEU A 522 -3.68 5.55 -18.61
N SER A 523 -3.22 5.25 -17.40
CA SER A 523 -3.87 4.37 -16.45
C SER A 523 -4.65 5.21 -15.44
N VAL A 524 -5.86 4.78 -15.12
CA VAL A 524 -6.79 5.45 -14.22
C VAL A 524 -7.26 4.47 -13.16
N ASP A 525 -6.91 4.74 -11.91
CA ASP A 525 -7.40 4.01 -10.73
C ASP A 525 -8.28 4.98 -9.91
N THR A 526 -9.59 4.95 -10.18
CA THR A 526 -10.56 5.81 -9.50
C THR A 526 -10.73 5.47 -8.02
N ALA A 527 -10.54 4.20 -7.65
CA ALA A 527 -10.63 3.74 -6.27
C ALA A 527 -9.50 4.37 -5.42
N ARG A 528 -8.26 4.34 -5.93
CA ARG A 528 -7.11 5.00 -5.29
C ARG A 528 -6.99 6.50 -5.58
N GLY A 529 -7.76 7.01 -6.54
CA GLY A 529 -7.62 8.39 -7.01
C GLY A 529 -6.25 8.62 -7.67
N GLU A 530 -5.75 7.65 -8.43
CA GLU A 530 -4.44 7.71 -9.07
C GLU A 530 -4.57 7.70 -10.59
N TYR A 531 -3.87 8.62 -11.26
CA TYR A 531 -3.78 8.71 -12.70
C TYR A 531 -2.31 8.67 -13.09
N VAL A 532 -1.94 7.75 -13.98
CA VAL A 532 -0.55 7.61 -14.43
C VAL A 532 -0.52 7.64 -15.94
N GLY A 533 0.18 8.63 -16.50
CA GLY A 533 0.37 8.78 -17.93
C GLY A 533 1.84 8.62 -18.32
N ALA A 534 2.09 8.03 -19.48
CA ALA A 534 3.40 8.10 -20.13
C ALA A 534 3.25 8.36 -21.63
N LEU A 535 4.25 8.99 -22.22
CA LEU A 535 4.29 9.38 -23.63
C LEU A 535 5.73 9.25 -24.15
N GLU A 536 5.88 8.66 -25.32
CA GLU A 536 7.14 8.53 -26.04
C GLU A 536 6.90 8.84 -27.52
N LEU A 537 7.53 9.90 -28.02
CA LEU A 537 7.36 10.40 -29.39
C LEU A 537 8.71 10.69 -30.03
N THR A 538 8.93 10.15 -31.22
CA THR A 538 10.10 10.40 -32.06
C THR A 538 9.70 11.24 -33.27
N PHE A 539 10.42 12.33 -33.49
CA PHE A 539 10.21 13.27 -34.60
C PHE A 539 11.31 13.06 -35.65
N SER A 540 10.95 12.45 -36.78
CA SER A 540 11.82 12.18 -37.94
C SER A 540 13.18 11.51 -37.59
N GLY A 541 13.25 10.77 -36.48
CA GLY A 541 14.49 10.18 -35.96
C GLY A 541 15.52 11.18 -35.42
N VAL A 542 15.19 12.48 -35.35
CA VAL A 542 16.11 13.55 -34.93
C VAL A 542 15.94 13.91 -33.46
N ILE A 543 14.70 13.87 -32.97
CA ILE A 543 14.34 14.21 -31.59
C ILE A 543 13.45 13.10 -31.02
N ALA A 544 13.84 12.52 -29.89
CA ALA A 544 13.03 11.61 -29.10
C ALA A 544 12.58 12.31 -27.81
N LEU A 545 11.28 12.58 -27.71
CA LEU A 545 10.63 13.16 -26.53
C LEU A 545 9.98 12.04 -25.71
N LYS A 546 10.24 12.05 -24.42
CA LYS A 546 9.70 11.11 -23.44
C LYS A 546 9.10 11.90 -22.28
N ALA A 547 7.92 11.52 -21.81
CA ALA A 547 7.26 12.15 -20.68
C ALA A 547 6.52 11.13 -19.81
N ILE A 548 6.58 11.30 -18.49
CA ILE A 548 5.87 10.49 -17.50
C ILE A 548 5.18 11.45 -16.54
N ALA A 549 3.91 11.21 -16.22
CA ALA A 549 3.13 11.99 -15.30
C ALA A 549 2.38 11.09 -14.30
N ILE A 550 2.43 11.45 -13.02
CA ILE A 550 1.67 10.78 -11.95
C ILE A 550 0.84 11.85 -11.24
N ILE A 551 -0.47 11.63 -11.15
CA ILE A 551 -1.40 12.50 -10.43
C ILE A 551 -2.11 11.65 -9.38
N ASN A 552 -2.12 12.13 -8.14
CA ASN A 552 -2.94 11.55 -7.07
C ASN A 552 -3.98 12.60 -6.65
N THR A 553 -5.24 12.18 -6.50
CA THR A 553 -6.39 13.02 -6.09
C THR A 553 -6.92 12.67 -4.69
N LYS A 554 -6.31 11.65 -4.07
CA LYS A 554 -6.53 11.26 -2.67
C LYS A 554 -5.17 11.20 -1.98
N MET A 555 -5.07 11.84 -0.82
CA MET A 555 -3.87 11.82 0.01
C MET A 555 -3.84 10.58 0.93
N PRO A 556 -2.69 10.21 1.52
CA PRO A 556 -2.58 9.05 2.42
C PRO A 556 -3.51 9.10 3.65
N ASP A 557 -3.96 10.29 4.04
CA ASP A 557 -4.91 10.54 5.13
C ASP A 557 -6.39 10.43 4.70
N GLY A 558 -6.65 10.14 3.42
CA GLY A 558 -7.98 10.06 2.83
C GLY A 558 -8.58 11.40 2.39
N SER A 559 -7.87 12.52 2.56
CA SER A 559 -8.34 13.84 2.12
C SER A 559 -8.36 13.98 0.59
N ILE A 560 -9.33 14.73 0.08
CA ILE A 560 -9.48 15.04 -1.35
C ILE A 560 -8.62 16.25 -1.67
N ASP A 561 -7.43 15.99 -2.21
CA ASP A 561 -6.45 16.99 -2.61
C ASP A 561 -5.57 16.41 -3.73
N PHE A 562 -4.84 17.25 -4.46
CA PHE A 562 -4.05 16.81 -5.60
C PHE A 562 -2.53 16.91 -5.43
N ALA A 563 -1.83 15.85 -5.79
CA ALA A 563 -0.38 15.81 -5.94
C ALA A 563 0.00 15.49 -7.38
N LEU A 564 1.12 16.03 -7.85
CA LEU A 564 1.55 15.94 -9.24
C LEU A 564 3.04 15.61 -9.31
N LEU A 565 3.43 14.74 -10.23
CA LEU A 565 4.81 14.56 -10.67
C LEU A 565 4.84 14.49 -12.18
N ILE A 566 5.76 15.22 -12.80
CA ILE A 566 6.01 15.24 -14.23
C ILE A 566 7.51 15.08 -14.44
N LEU A 567 7.90 14.10 -15.24
CA LEU A 567 9.25 13.92 -15.77
C LEU A 567 9.18 14.08 -17.29
N VAL A 568 9.98 14.96 -17.88
CA VAL A 568 10.08 15.14 -19.33
C VAL A 568 11.54 15.13 -19.74
N THR A 569 11.87 14.33 -20.75
CA THR A 569 13.22 14.27 -21.33
C THR A 569 13.14 14.34 -22.84
N ALA A 570 14.10 15.03 -23.46
CA ALA A 570 14.27 15.11 -24.89
C ALA A 570 15.70 14.74 -25.26
N GLU A 571 15.87 13.72 -26.09
CA GLU A 571 17.14 13.30 -26.67
C GLU A 571 17.16 13.72 -28.14
N PHE A 572 18.31 14.18 -28.64
CA PHE A 572 18.45 14.69 -30.00
C PHE A 572 19.83 14.39 -30.58
N ALA A 573 20.00 14.64 -31.88
CA ALA A 573 21.30 14.50 -32.54
C ALA A 573 22.40 15.28 -31.78
N PRO A 574 23.54 14.65 -31.41
CA PRO A 574 24.54 15.24 -30.52
C PRO A 574 25.02 16.63 -30.97
N ILE A 575 24.88 17.63 -30.08
CA ILE A 575 25.32 19.01 -30.33
C ILE A 575 26.73 19.18 -29.76
N GLN A 576 27.72 19.47 -30.60
CA GLN A 576 29.11 19.63 -30.17
C GLN A 576 29.28 20.86 -29.24
N LEU A 577 29.82 20.63 -28.04
CA LEU A 577 30.15 21.66 -27.05
C LEU A 577 31.65 22.03 -27.06
N GLY A 578 32.49 21.25 -27.76
CA GLY A 578 33.94 21.43 -27.83
C GLY A 578 34.72 20.39 -27.02
N PHE A 579 36.03 20.26 -27.24
CA PHE A 579 36.92 19.29 -26.56
C PHE A 579 36.42 17.83 -26.59
N GLY A 580 35.64 17.47 -27.62
CA GLY A 580 35.06 16.13 -27.77
C GLY A 580 33.76 15.90 -26.98
N PHE A 581 33.27 16.90 -26.23
CA PHE A 581 31.99 16.83 -25.52
C PHE A 581 30.81 17.21 -26.41
N THR A 582 29.73 16.46 -26.30
CA THR A 582 28.45 16.71 -26.98
C THR A 582 27.31 16.79 -25.98
N LEU A 583 26.31 17.63 -26.24
CA LEU A 583 25.02 17.59 -25.57
C LEU A 583 24.09 16.67 -26.36
N VAL A 584 23.62 15.61 -25.71
CA VAL A 584 22.81 14.55 -26.35
C VAL A 584 21.34 14.65 -25.93
N GLY A 585 21.07 15.19 -24.74
CA GLY A 585 19.70 15.37 -24.27
C GLY A 585 19.56 16.33 -23.11
N VAL A 586 18.33 16.80 -22.91
CA VAL A 586 17.94 17.66 -21.79
C VAL A 586 16.66 17.10 -21.17
N GLY A 587 16.49 17.30 -19.87
CA GLY A 587 15.33 16.82 -19.16
C GLY A 587 14.98 17.67 -17.95
N GLY A 588 13.84 17.37 -17.35
CA GLY A 588 13.36 18.06 -16.18
C GLY A 588 12.34 17.23 -15.43
N LEU A 589 12.47 17.22 -14.11
CA LEU A 589 11.50 16.74 -13.16
C LEU A 589 10.81 17.94 -12.48
N LEU A 590 9.50 17.87 -12.34
CA LEU A 590 8.71 18.78 -11.52
C LEU A 590 7.77 17.93 -10.67
N ALA A 591 7.81 18.08 -9.35
CA ALA A 591 6.87 17.43 -8.46
C ALA A 591 6.28 18.43 -7.46
N MET A 592 4.99 18.29 -7.19
CA MET A 592 4.22 19.13 -6.28
C MET A 592 3.47 18.24 -5.30
N LYS A 593 3.52 18.62 -4.02
CA LYS A 593 3.09 17.81 -2.87
C LYS A 593 3.77 16.44 -2.83
N ARG A 594 5.05 16.44 -3.21
CA ARG A 594 5.98 15.31 -3.15
C ARG A 594 7.33 15.83 -2.68
N ARG A 595 8.00 15.07 -1.83
CA ARG A 595 9.34 15.39 -1.32
C ARG A 595 10.38 14.47 -1.93
N LEU A 596 11.64 14.86 -1.93
CA LEU A 596 12.75 13.96 -2.23
C LEU A 596 13.04 13.10 -0.99
N ASP A 597 13.11 11.79 -1.17
CA ASP A 597 13.62 10.88 -0.14
C ASP A 597 15.08 10.53 -0.44
N THR A 598 15.99 11.11 0.35
CA THR A 598 17.44 10.94 0.19
C THR A 598 17.88 9.50 0.43
N GLU A 599 17.25 8.78 1.35
CA GLU A 599 17.62 7.39 1.64
C GLU A 599 17.17 6.48 0.50
N ALA A 600 15.94 6.67 -0.02
CA ALA A 600 15.48 5.95 -1.20
C ALA A 600 16.37 6.24 -2.43
N LEU A 601 16.84 7.48 -2.59
CA LEU A 601 17.77 7.85 -3.65
C LEU A 601 19.12 7.15 -3.50
N ARG A 602 19.68 7.08 -2.30
CA ARG A 602 20.94 6.38 -1.98
C ARG A 602 20.84 4.89 -2.23
N VAL A 603 19.72 4.26 -1.88
CA VAL A 603 19.43 2.87 -2.27
C VAL A 603 19.33 2.75 -3.79
N GLY A 604 18.68 3.72 -4.44
CA GLY A 604 18.55 3.83 -5.89
C GLY A 604 19.88 3.86 -6.66
N VAL A 605 20.94 4.41 -6.06
CA VAL A 605 22.31 4.36 -6.60
C VAL A 605 22.77 2.91 -6.79
N ARG A 606 22.52 2.05 -5.79
CA ARG A 606 22.94 0.64 -5.80
C ARG A 606 22.02 -0.25 -6.67
N THR A 607 20.72 0.04 -6.70
CA THR A 607 19.73 -0.77 -7.42
C THR A 607 19.56 -0.39 -8.89
N GLY A 608 20.14 0.74 -9.33
CA GLY A 608 19.97 1.24 -10.70
C GLY A 608 18.68 2.03 -10.94
N ALA A 609 17.93 2.36 -9.89
CA ALA A 609 16.70 3.13 -10.00
C ALA A 609 16.90 4.56 -10.54
N LEU A 610 18.13 5.11 -10.45
CA LEU A 610 18.46 6.43 -11.02
C LEU A 610 18.21 6.51 -12.53
N SER A 611 18.42 5.42 -13.27
CA SER A 611 18.12 5.37 -14.70
C SER A 611 16.63 5.49 -15.00
N SER A 612 15.75 5.14 -14.07
CA SER A 612 14.29 5.32 -14.19
C SER A 612 13.87 6.78 -13.99
N VAL A 613 14.68 7.59 -13.29
CA VAL A 613 14.36 8.97 -12.89
C VAL A 613 15.04 10.03 -13.77
N LEU A 614 16.25 9.76 -14.27
CA LEU A 614 17.00 10.72 -15.09
C LEU A 614 16.58 10.67 -16.56
N PHE A 615 17.04 9.66 -17.32
CA PHE A 615 16.69 9.45 -18.73
C PHE A 615 16.20 8.02 -18.93
N PRO A 616 14.91 7.73 -18.67
CA PRO A 616 14.37 6.39 -18.81
C PRO A 616 14.44 5.88 -20.26
N GLN A 617 14.76 4.60 -20.39
CA GLN A 617 14.78 3.87 -21.66
C GLN A 617 13.61 2.88 -21.70
N ASP A 618 13.05 2.68 -22.90
CA ASP A 618 11.91 1.80 -23.18
C ASP A 618 10.76 1.97 -22.16
N ILE A 619 10.19 3.18 -22.11
CA ILE A 619 9.21 3.56 -21.08
C ILE A 619 8.03 2.61 -21.10
N ILE A 620 7.54 2.24 -22.29
CA ILE A 620 6.37 1.38 -22.45
C ILE A 620 6.63 -0.02 -21.87
N ALA A 621 7.81 -0.60 -22.08
CA ALA A 621 8.15 -1.94 -21.59
C ALA A 621 8.42 -1.95 -20.08
N ASN A 622 9.04 -0.89 -19.55
CA ASN A 622 9.52 -0.83 -18.16
C ASN A 622 8.63 -0.02 -17.22
N ILE A 623 7.44 0.36 -17.65
CA ILE A 623 6.66 1.39 -16.97
C ILE A 623 6.35 1.08 -15.50
N ARG A 624 6.00 -0.17 -15.17
CA ARG A 624 5.67 -0.57 -13.79
C ARG A 624 6.85 -0.34 -12.85
N ARG A 625 8.06 -0.65 -13.31
CA ARG A 625 9.30 -0.40 -12.57
C ARG A 625 9.55 1.09 -12.43
N ILE A 626 9.45 1.84 -13.54
CA ILE A 626 9.70 3.29 -13.54
C ILE A 626 8.75 4.02 -12.59
N ILE A 627 7.45 3.71 -12.62
CA ILE A 627 6.46 4.30 -11.71
C ILE A 627 6.79 3.96 -10.25
N SER A 628 7.16 2.71 -9.97
CA SER A 628 7.53 2.28 -8.61
C SER A 628 8.75 3.03 -8.11
N ASP A 629 9.82 3.12 -8.91
CA ASP A 629 11.05 3.82 -8.56
C ASP A 629 10.80 5.30 -8.30
N ILE A 630 10.04 5.96 -9.18
CA ILE A 630 9.65 7.38 -9.03
C ILE A 630 8.83 7.58 -7.74
N LYS A 631 7.87 6.69 -7.44
CA LYS A 631 7.05 6.80 -6.22
C LYS A 631 7.86 6.59 -4.95
N ASN A 632 8.86 5.71 -4.98
CA ASN A 632 9.75 5.46 -3.85
C ASN A 632 10.70 6.63 -3.60
N ILE A 633 11.27 7.23 -4.66
CA ILE A 633 12.22 8.34 -4.54
C ILE A 633 11.49 9.68 -4.27
N PHE A 634 10.28 9.85 -4.79
CA PHE A 634 9.47 11.06 -4.62
C PHE A 634 8.11 10.77 -3.97
N PRO A 635 8.08 10.34 -2.68
CA PRO A 635 6.84 10.04 -1.98
C PRO A 635 5.96 11.29 -1.79
N LEU A 636 4.67 11.07 -1.55
CA LEU A 636 3.70 12.13 -1.26
C LEU A 636 4.06 12.86 0.03
N ALA A 637 4.06 14.19 0.00
CA ALA A 637 4.34 15.05 1.15
C ALA A 637 3.69 16.43 0.98
N THR A 638 2.91 16.85 1.96
CA THR A 638 2.22 18.16 1.94
C THR A 638 3.23 19.31 2.01
N GLU A 639 2.95 20.43 1.35
CA GLU A 639 3.81 21.64 1.32
C GLU A 639 5.20 21.49 0.66
N HIS A 640 5.48 20.37 -0.03
CA HIS A 640 6.74 20.19 -0.78
C HIS A 640 6.63 20.48 -2.29
N PHE A 641 7.72 21.00 -2.86
CA PHE A 641 7.87 21.23 -4.28
C PHE A 641 9.29 20.90 -4.74
N VAL A 642 9.42 19.95 -5.67
CA VAL A 642 10.70 19.46 -6.18
C VAL A 642 10.87 19.90 -7.63
N ILE A 643 12.06 20.42 -7.95
CA ILE A 643 12.47 20.73 -9.32
C ILE A 643 13.80 20.03 -9.60
N GLY A 644 13.89 19.32 -10.71
CA GLY A 644 15.11 18.60 -11.10
C GLY A 644 15.48 18.82 -12.55
N PRO A 645 16.16 19.92 -12.94
CA PRO A 645 16.79 20.02 -14.27
C PRO A 645 17.81 18.91 -14.50
N MET A 646 17.84 18.37 -15.72
CA MET A 646 18.69 17.25 -16.12
C MET A 646 19.35 17.52 -17.47
N GLY A 647 20.54 16.97 -17.67
CA GLY A 647 21.28 17.00 -18.93
C GLY A 647 22.02 15.69 -19.18
N LYS A 648 22.10 15.30 -20.46
CA LYS A 648 22.85 14.14 -20.93
C LYS A 648 23.99 14.59 -21.83
N LEU A 649 25.21 14.33 -21.39
CA LEU A 649 26.45 14.70 -22.07
C LEU A 649 27.10 13.45 -22.64
N GLY A 650 27.65 13.55 -23.85
CA GLY A 650 28.50 12.53 -24.46
C GLY A 650 29.93 13.03 -24.59
N TRP A 651 30.88 12.12 -24.68
CA TRP A 651 32.27 12.41 -25.01
C TRP A 651 32.82 11.37 -26.01
N GLY A 652 33.49 11.85 -27.06
CA GLY A 652 34.00 11.02 -28.17
C GLY A 652 33.02 10.92 -29.35
N THR A 653 33.50 10.47 -30.51
CA THR A 653 32.68 10.26 -31.72
C THR A 653 33.11 8.99 -32.43
N PRO A 654 32.33 7.89 -32.39
CA PRO A 654 31.05 7.72 -31.67
C PRO A 654 31.20 7.90 -30.15
N THR A 655 30.11 8.18 -29.43
CA THR A 655 30.15 8.47 -27.99
C THR A 655 30.73 7.28 -27.22
N LEU A 656 31.86 7.50 -26.55
CA LEU A 656 32.58 6.48 -25.77
C LEU A 656 32.20 6.54 -24.28
N ILE A 657 31.91 7.76 -23.81
CA ILE A 657 31.50 8.04 -22.43
C ILE A 657 30.22 8.86 -22.49
N SER A 658 29.19 8.46 -21.75
CA SER A 658 27.99 9.26 -21.53
C SER A 658 27.79 9.55 -20.05
N LEU A 659 27.34 10.76 -19.75
CA LEU A 659 27.02 11.22 -18.40
C LEU A 659 25.61 11.80 -18.40
N GLU A 660 24.70 11.11 -17.73
CA GLU A 660 23.39 11.62 -17.36
C GLU A 660 23.51 12.30 -15.99
N LEU A 661 23.12 13.56 -15.88
CA LEU A 661 23.24 14.34 -14.66
C LEU A 661 21.94 15.09 -14.38
N GLY A 662 21.43 14.99 -13.17
CA GLY A 662 20.30 15.75 -12.65
C GLY A 662 20.69 16.53 -11.40
N VAL A 663 20.22 17.78 -11.31
CA VAL A 663 20.33 18.60 -10.10
C VAL A 663 18.93 18.76 -9.54
N ILE A 664 18.62 18.08 -8.44
CA ILE A 664 17.32 18.05 -7.80
C ILE A 664 17.34 19.01 -6.61
N ILE A 665 16.35 19.89 -6.57
CA ILE A 665 16.13 20.86 -5.50
C ILE A 665 14.76 20.56 -4.90
N ASP A 666 14.73 20.25 -3.61
CA ASP A 666 13.50 20.14 -2.82
C ASP A 666 13.27 21.47 -2.09
N LEU A 667 12.01 21.87 -1.91
CA LEU A 667 11.58 23.05 -1.18
C LEU A 667 10.38 22.65 -0.32
N PRO A 668 10.26 23.11 0.95
CA PRO A 668 10.94 24.26 1.54
C PRO A 668 12.26 23.96 2.25
N THR A 669 12.55 22.69 2.55
CA THR A 669 13.85 22.23 3.06
C THR A 669 14.90 22.42 1.97
N PRO A 670 15.94 23.27 2.14
CA PRO A 670 16.84 23.67 1.06
C PRO A 670 17.85 22.57 0.67
N ALA A 671 17.41 21.33 0.46
CA ALA A 671 18.26 20.24 0.03
C ALA A 671 18.57 20.38 -1.46
N VAL A 672 19.86 20.41 -1.79
CA VAL A 672 20.35 20.35 -3.17
C VAL A 672 21.05 19.02 -3.35
N VAL A 673 20.55 18.23 -4.29
CA VAL A 673 21.04 16.87 -4.57
C VAL A 673 21.43 16.76 -6.03
N ILE A 674 22.61 16.25 -6.29
CA ILE A 674 23.07 15.82 -7.61
C ILE A 674 22.85 14.31 -7.72
N ALA A 675 22.34 13.86 -8.85
CA ALA A 675 22.22 12.44 -9.18
C ALA A 675 22.71 12.23 -10.60
N GLY A 676 23.41 11.13 -10.86
CA GLY A 676 23.92 10.86 -12.19
C GLY A 676 24.23 9.41 -12.48
N VAL A 677 24.32 9.12 -13.76
CA VAL A 677 24.70 7.81 -14.32
C VAL A 677 25.79 8.06 -15.35
N LEU A 678 27.00 7.59 -15.04
CA LEU A 678 28.14 7.60 -15.95
C LEU A 678 28.24 6.24 -16.62
N ARG A 679 28.23 6.19 -17.95
CA ARG A 679 28.47 4.96 -18.73
C ARG A 679 29.68 5.13 -19.63
N CYS A 680 30.53 4.11 -19.68
CA CYS A 680 31.63 3.99 -20.60
C CYS A 680 31.60 2.61 -21.24
N SER A 681 31.35 2.58 -22.55
CA SER A 681 31.24 1.35 -23.32
C SER A 681 32.27 1.39 -24.45
N LEU A 682 33.30 0.52 -24.36
CA LEU A 682 34.43 0.51 -25.28
C LEU A 682 34.53 -0.84 -26.00
N PRO A 683 34.83 -0.87 -27.33
CA PRO A 683 34.98 0.29 -28.23
C PRO A 683 33.64 0.88 -28.69
N ALA A 684 32.54 0.13 -28.57
CA ALA A 684 31.18 0.52 -28.95
C ALA A 684 30.14 -0.21 -28.06
N GLU A 685 28.90 0.31 -27.99
CA GLU A 685 27.81 -0.23 -27.14
C GLU A 685 27.26 -1.59 -27.60
N ASP A 686 27.36 -1.93 -28.88
CA ASP A 686 26.84 -3.18 -29.44
C ASP A 686 27.74 -4.40 -29.18
N LEU A 687 29.04 -4.17 -28.99
CA LEU A 687 30.06 -5.16 -28.64
C LEU A 687 31.06 -4.60 -27.60
N PRO A 688 30.61 -4.32 -26.36
CA PRO A 688 31.47 -3.71 -25.36
C PRO A 688 32.46 -4.75 -24.79
N ILE A 689 33.76 -4.49 -25.00
CA ILE A 689 34.87 -5.16 -24.29
C ILE A 689 34.91 -4.69 -22.83
N LEU A 690 34.72 -3.39 -22.62
CA LEU A 690 34.53 -2.82 -21.29
C LEU A 690 33.16 -2.15 -21.28
N ASN A 691 32.31 -2.54 -20.34
CA ASN A 691 31.12 -1.80 -19.98
C ASN A 691 31.25 -1.37 -18.52
N LEU A 692 31.40 -0.06 -18.29
CA LEU A 692 31.49 0.51 -16.97
C LEU A 692 30.31 1.45 -16.76
N GLN A 693 29.41 1.11 -15.84
CA GLN A 693 28.35 1.99 -15.41
C GLN A 693 28.48 2.32 -13.92
N VAL A 694 28.68 3.60 -13.64
CA VAL A 694 28.74 4.15 -12.28
C VAL A 694 27.50 4.99 -12.05
N ASN A 695 26.63 4.52 -11.16
CA ASN A 695 25.53 5.33 -10.65
C ASN A 695 26.04 6.13 -9.45
N PHE A 696 25.62 7.38 -9.30
CA PHE A 696 26.00 8.18 -8.15
C PHE A 696 24.92 9.18 -7.75
N ALA A 697 24.88 9.52 -6.47
CA ALA A 697 24.09 10.62 -5.95
C ALA A 697 24.85 11.29 -4.80
N GLY A 698 24.68 12.59 -4.64
CA GLY A 698 25.22 13.32 -3.49
C GLY A 698 24.45 14.58 -3.24
N GLY A 699 24.50 15.10 -2.02
CA GLY A 699 23.74 16.28 -1.66
C GLY A 699 24.24 16.97 -0.42
N VAL A 700 23.67 18.14 -0.20
CA VAL A 700 23.92 18.97 0.98
C VAL A 700 22.61 19.06 1.78
N ASP A 701 22.61 18.48 2.97
CA ASP A 701 21.54 18.61 3.96
C ASP A 701 21.95 19.71 4.95
N PHE A 702 21.42 20.92 4.74
CA PHE A 702 21.76 22.08 5.56
C PHE A 702 21.19 22.01 6.98
N ASP A 703 20.10 21.28 7.18
CA ASP A 703 19.46 21.14 8.50
C ASP A 703 20.26 20.18 9.38
N LYS A 704 20.79 19.08 8.79
CA LYS A 704 21.66 18.13 9.49
C LYS A 704 23.14 18.55 9.53
N GLY A 705 23.52 19.53 8.72
CA GLY A 705 24.92 19.91 8.57
C GLY A 705 25.78 18.82 7.92
N LEU A 706 25.27 18.17 6.87
CA LEU A 706 25.91 16.99 6.25
C LEU A 706 25.98 17.11 4.72
N ILE A 707 27.18 16.95 4.18
CA ILE A 707 27.42 16.62 2.78
C ILE A 707 27.59 15.12 2.66
N TRP A 708 26.85 14.50 1.75
CA TRP A 708 26.95 13.09 1.45
C TRP A 708 27.12 12.87 -0.06
N PHE A 709 27.82 11.81 -0.42
CA PHE A 709 27.93 11.33 -1.80
C PHE A 709 28.09 9.82 -1.78
N ASP A 710 27.35 9.11 -2.60
CA ASP A 710 27.38 7.66 -2.76
C ASP A 710 27.52 7.34 -4.26
N ALA A 711 28.37 6.38 -4.60
CA ALA A 711 28.52 5.87 -5.95
C ALA A 711 28.63 4.34 -5.94
N SER A 712 28.12 3.70 -7.00
CA SER A 712 28.07 2.23 -7.08
C SER A 712 28.27 1.76 -8.51
N LEU A 713 29.07 0.72 -8.67
CA LEU A 713 29.17 -0.02 -9.92
C LEU A 713 27.89 -0.84 -10.12
N TYR A 714 27.27 -0.63 -11.27
CA TYR A 714 26.05 -1.30 -11.70
C TYR A 714 26.30 -1.93 -13.07
N ASP A 715 25.86 -3.17 -13.26
CA ASP A 715 25.95 -3.93 -14.53
C ASP A 715 27.30 -3.75 -15.28
N SER A 716 28.39 -3.72 -14.52
CA SER A 716 29.72 -3.39 -15.04
C SER A 716 30.53 -4.67 -15.27
N HIS A 717 31.14 -4.79 -16.44
CA HIS A 717 31.95 -5.95 -16.81
C HIS A 717 33.13 -5.59 -17.70
N LEU A 718 34.22 -6.36 -17.57
CA LEU A 718 35.36 -6.35 -18.47
C LEU A 718 35.43 -7.73 -19.13
N LEU A 719 35.17 -7.79 -20.44
CA LEU A 719 34.92 -9.03 -21.18
C LEU A 719 33.79 -9.82 -20.48
N ILE A 720 34.12 -11.00 -19.92
CA ILE A 720 33.22 -11.87 -19.17
C ILE A 720 33.31 -11.67 -17.64
N TYR A 721 34.22 -10.81 -17.18
CA TYR A 721 34.51 -10.62 -15.76
C TYR A 721 33.65 -9.52 -15.17
N THR A 722 32.85 -9.85 -14.16
CA THR A 722 31.99 -8.89 -13.47
C THR A 722 32.81 -7.97 -12.57
N LEU A 723 32.52 -6.67 -12.63
CA LEU A 723 33.09 -5.63 -11.78
C LEU A 723 32.07 -5.20 -10.74
N THR A 724 32.50 -5.10 -9.49
CA THR A 724 31.66 -4.70 -8.34
C THR A 724 32.40 -3.69 -7.49
N GLY A 725 31.67 -2.86 -6.75
CA GLY A 725 32.26 -1.90 -5.82
C GLY A 725 31.34 -0.72 -5.52
N ASP A 726 31.42 -0.25 -4.28
CA ASP A 726 30.71 0.93 -3.80
C ASP A 726 31.71 1.99 -3.28
N MET A 727 31.33 3.25 -3.34
CA MET A 727 32.09 4.39 -2.82
C MET A 727 31.15 5.31 -2.04
N ALA A 728 31.65 5.89 -0.95
CA ALA A 728 30.92 6.88 -0.16
C ALA A 728 31.83 7.99 0.38
N LEU A 729 31.30 9.20 0.46
CA LEU A 729 31.88 10.37 1.11
C LEU A 729 30.86 10.95 2.09
N ARG A 730 31.30 11.26 3.31
CA ARG A 730 30.54 11.98 4.33
C ARG A 730 31.41 13.11 4.88
N ILE A 731 30.86 14.32 4.88
CA ILE A 731 31.47 15.50 5.49
C ILE A 731 30.39 16.19 6.31
N GLY A 732 30.44 16.07 7.63
CA GLY A 732 29.50 16.73 8.53
C GLY A 732 30.15 17.84 9.35
N TRP A 733 29.36 18.84 9.73
CA TRP A 733 29.75 19.99 10.55
C TRP A 733 28.69 20.28 11.63
N GLY A 734 29.03 21.12 12.60
CA GLY A 734 28.16 21.38 13.75
C GLY A 734 28.03 20.13 14.63
N ASP A 735 26.80 19.77 15.00
CA ASP A 735 26.54 18.65 15.91
C ASP A 735 26.89 17.27 15.31
N GLN A 736 27.21 17.18 14.02
CA GLN A 736 27.62 15.96 13.30
C GLN A 736 29.02 16.06 12.68
N ALA A 737 30.05 16.44 13.43
CA ALA A 737 31.42 16.54 12.92
C ALA A 737 32.01 15.16 12.50
N ILE A 738 31.96 14.84 11.21
CA ILE A 738 32.46 13.57 10.65
C ILE A 738 33.15 13.80 9.30
N PHE A 739 34.27 13.11 9.06
CA PHE A 739 34.90 13.02 7.75
C PHE A 739 35.21 11.57 7.42
N ILE A 740 34.59 11.06 6.34
CA ILE A 740 34.79 9.70 5.84
C ILE A 740 34.83 9.73 4.32
N LEU A 741 35.86 9.15 3.73
CA LEU A 741 35.93 8.78 2.32
C LEU A 741 36.25 7.30 2.24
N THR A 742 35.39 6.49 1.63
CA THR A 742 35.60 5.04 1.48
C THR A 742 35.30 4.59 0.05
N VAL A 743 36.12 3.68 -0.46
CA VAL A 743 35.92 2.93 -1.69
C VAL A 743 36.08 1.46 -1.34
N GLY A 744 35.01 0.69 -1.44
CA GLY A 744 35.01 -0.74 -1.11
C GLY A 744 34.81 -1.07 0.38
N GLY A 745 34.60 -0.09 1.26
CA GLY A 745 34.34 -0.32 2.68
C GLY A 745 35.53 -0.01 3.59
N PHE A 746 35.55 -0.62 4.78
CA PHE A 746 36.47 -0.30 5.87
C PHE A 746 37.26 -1.54 6.33
N HIS A 747 38.27 -1.30 7.14
CA HIS A 747 39.01 -2.34 7.85
C HIS A 747 38.09 -3.16 8.77
N PRO A 748 38.20 -4.50 8.83
CA PRO A 748 37.30 -5.35 9.63
C PRO A 748 37.20 -4.95 11.11
N SER A 749 38.31 -4.53 11.70
CA SER A 749 38.39 -4.11 13.12
C SER A 749 37.98 -2.65 13.37
N PHE A 750 37.56 -1.90 12.35
CA PHE A 750 37.14 -0.51 12.53
C PHE A 750 35.68 -0.43 12.96
N ASN A 751 35.42 -0.05 14.21
CA ASN A 751 34.09 -0.09 14.83
C ASN A 751 33.27 1.21 14.68
N GLU A 752 33.92 2.33 14.31
CA GLU A 752 33.28 3.65 14.18
C GLU A 752 32.61 3.86 12.81
N ILE A 753 32.03 2.80 12.22
CA ILE A 753 31.35 2.88 10.92
C ILE A 753 29.92 3.40 11.11
N PRO A 754 29.54 4.52 10.48
CA PRO A 754 28.16 4.99 10.45
C PRO A 754 27.20 3.89 9.99
N PRO A 755 26.01 3.76 10.60
CA PRO A 755 25.07 2.69 10.28
C PRO A 755 24.72 2.59 8.79
N ASP A 756 24.63 3.73 8.10
CA ASP A 756 24.28 3.83 6.68
C ASP A 756 25.40 3.37 5.72
N LEU A 757 26.64 3.28 6.21
CA LEU A 757 27.81 2.81 5.47
C LEU A 757 28.17 1.35 5.77
N ARG A 758 27.39 0.66 6.62
CA ARG A 758 27.57 -0.77 6.85
C ARG A 758 27.12 -1.55 5.60
N GLY A 759 27.90 -2.56 5.21
CA GLY A 759 27.58 -3.41 4.05
C GLY A 759 27.89 -2.79 2.68
N LEU A 760 28.88 -1.89 2.59
CA LEU A 760 29.46 -1.49 1.30
C LEU A 760 30.15 -2.68 0.63
N ARG A 761 29.94 -2.86 -0.69
CA ARG A 761 30.61 -3.90 -1.47
C ARG A 761 32.05 -3.49 -1.76
N ARG A 762 32.99 -4.40 -1.49
CA ARG A 762 34.41 -4.25 -1.85
C ARG A 762 34.55 -4.02 -3.36
N LEU A 763 35.53 -3.22 -3.75
CA LEU A 763 35.89 -3.09 -5.16
C LEU A 763 36.46 -4.43 -5.61
N GLY A 764 35.85 -5.10 -6.58
CA GLY A 764 36.24 -6.45 -6.93
C GLY A 764 36.01 -6.82 -8.39
N ILE A 765 36.84 -7.73 -8.86
CA ILE A 765 36.73 -8.38 -10.17
C ILE A 765 36.58 -9.88 -9.98
N SER A 766 35.57 -10.45 -10.62
CA SER A 766 35.35 -11.90 -10.67
C SER A 766 36.04 -12.45 -11.92
N LEU A 767 37.18 -13.13 -11.74
CA LEU A 767 37.95 -13.74 -12.84
C LEU A 767 37.35 -15.08 -13.27
N LEU A 768 36.65 -15.77 -12.37
CA LEU A 768 35.83 -16.94 -12.68
C LEU A 768 34.50 -16.76 -11.95
N SER A 769 33.44 -16.48 -12.72
CA SER A 769 32.12 -16.08 -12.20
C SER A 769 31.13 -17.23 -12.08
N GLY A 770 31.52 -18.46 -12.42
CA GLY A 770 30.67 -19.64 -12.27
C GLY A 770 30.54 -20.07 -10.81
N ASP A 771 29.56 -20.92 -10.52
CA ASP A 771 29.41 -21.54 -9.19
C ASP A 771 30.64 -22.40 -8.83
N ASN A 772 31.28 -22.97 -9.85
CA ASN A 772 32.48 -23.78 -9.75
C ASN A 772 33.20 -23.88 -11.12
N PRO A 773 34.48 -23.48 -11.25
CA PRO A 773 35.33 -22.82 -10.25
C PRO A 773 35.04 -21.32 -10.13
N ARG A 774 35.37 -20.74 -8.96
CA ARG A 774 35.24 -19.32 -8.62
C ARG A 774 36.58 -18.72 -8.20
N LEU A 775 36.94 -17.56 -8.75
CA LEU A 775 38.15 -16.81 -8.41
C LEU A 775 37.82 -15.32 -8.38
N THR A 776 37.92 -14.71 -7.19
CA THR A 776 37.53 -13.32 -6.97
C THR A 776 38.66 -12.55 -6.32
N CYS A 777 38.96 -11.36 -6.85
CA CYS A 777 39.89 -10.42 -6.25
C CYS A 777 39.12 -9.21 -5.76
N GLN A 778 39.29 -8.85 -4.48
CA GLN A 778 38.60 -7.74 -3.82
C GLN A 778 39.61 -6.80 -3.15
N THR A 779 39.25 -5.53 -3.04
CA THR A 779 40.03 -4.51 -2.32
C THR A 779 39.13 -3.43 -1.75
N TYR A 780 39.62 -2.75 -0.72
CA TYR A 780 39.01 -1.55 -0.16
C TYR A 780 40.08 -0.54 0.24
N PHE A 781 39.66 0.72 0.32
CA PHE A 781 40.44 1.84 0.80
C PHE A 781 39.53 2.83 1.52
N ALA A 782 39.91 3.28 2.71
CA ALA A 782 39.16 4.29 3.45
C ALA A 782 40.08 5.31 4.12
N ILE A 783 39.60 6.54 4.21
CA ILE A 783 40.20 7.64 4.95
C ILE A 783 39.13 8.19 5.90
N THR A 784 39.45 8.25 7.18
CA THR A 784 38.62 8.88 8.21
C THR A 784 39.35 10.08 8.81
N SER A 785 38.73 10.78 9.77
CA SER A 785 39.38 11.88 10.49
C SER A 785 40.71 11.48 11.18
N ASN A 786 40.86 10.20 11.57
CA ASN A 786 41.97 9.70 12.37
C ASN A 786 42.74 8.52 11.76
N THR A 787 42.21 7.88 10.70
CA THR A 787 42.81 6.67 10.12
C THR A 787 42.88 6.67 8.60
N VAL A 788 43.85 5.93 8.06
CA VAL A 788 43.90 5.45 6.67
C VAL A 788 43.87 3.93 6.70
N GLN A 789 43.04 3.36 5.85
CA GLN A 789 42.73 1.93 5.84
C GLN A 789 42.86 1.42 4.42
N SER A 790 43.43 0.24 4.26
CA SER A 790 43.49 -0.43 2.96
C SER A 790 43.57 -1.92 3.14
N GLY A 791 42.95 -2.69 2.26
CA GLY A 791 43.14 -4.12 2.25
C GLY A 791 42.77 -4.73 0.91
N SER A 792 43.21 -5.96 0.71
CA SER A 792 42.89 -6.75 -0.46
C SER A 792 42.79 -8.22 -0.10
N ARG A 793 41.92 -8.94 -0.79
CA ARG A 793 41.71 -10.37 -0.62
C ARG A 793 41.46 -11.02 -1.97
N VAL A 794 42.16 -12.11 -2.22
CA VAL A 794 41.92 -13.02 -3.34
C VAL A 794 41.33 -14.30 -2.76
N GLU A 795 40.23 -14.78 -3.33
CA GLU A 795 39.58 -16.04 -2.93
C GLU A 795 39.43 -16.96 -4.13
N LEU A 796 39.77 -18.23 -3.93
CA LEU A 796 39.67 -19.33 -4.89
C LEU A 796 38.73 -20.40 -4.32
N TYR A 797 37.79 -20.87 -5.12
CA TYR A 797 36.96 -22.03 -4.85
C TYR A 797 36.87 -22.92 -6.09
N ALA A 798 37.03 -24.22 -5.93
CA ALA A 798 36.82 -25.19 -7.01
C ALA A 798 36.35 -26.52 -6.42
N GLU A 799 35.38 -27.18 -7.03
CA GLU A 799 34.77 -28.41 -6.55
C GLU A 799 34.87 -29.51 -7.62
N GLY A 800 35.09 -30.75 -7.19
CA GLY A 800 35.16 -31.91 -8.08
C GLY A 800 35.22 -33.21 -7.31
N CYS A 801 34.54 -34.23 -7.82
CA CYS A 801 34.53 -35.58 -7.24
C CYS A 801 34.09 -35.65 -5.75
N GLY A 802 33.14 -34.80 -5.33
CA GLY A 802 32.65 -34.73 -3.95
C GLY A 802 33.54 -33.97 -2.98
N LEU A 803 34.67 -33.42 -3.45
CA LEU A 803 35.59 -32.61 -2.66
C LEU A 803 35.66 -31.19 -3.21
N ASN A 804 36.01 -30.20 -2.38
CA ASN A 804 36.26 -28.84 -2.81
C ASN A 804 37.61 -28.29 -2.30
N ILE A 805 38.24 -27.44 -3.10
CA ILE A 805 39.41 -26.66 -2.77
C ILE A 805 38.95 -25.24 -2.47
N TYR A 806 39.35 -24.72 -1.32
CA TYR A 806 39.13 -23.33 -0.93
C TYR A 806 40.46 -22.71 -0.53
N GLY A 807 40.81 -21.60 -1.17
CA GLY A 807 42.02 -20.86 -0.85
C GLY A 807 41.73 -19.38 -0.75
N PHE A 808 42.47 -18.69 0.10
CA PHE A 808 42.41 -17.25 0.22
C PHE A 808 43.81 -16.67 0.48
N LEU A 809 44.02 -15.44 0.05
CA LEU A 809 45.21 -14.65 0.34
C LEU A 809 44.77 -13.20 0.49
N GLY A 810 45.06 -12.58 1.61
CA GLY A 810 44.71 -11.20 1.84
C GLY A 810 45.63 -10.49 2.82
N TYR A 811 45.50 -9.17 2.81
CA TYR A 811 46.08 -8.31 3.82
C TYR A 811 45.09 -7.21 4.18
N ASP A 812 45.20 -6.73 5.40
CA ASP A 812 44.45 -5.59 5.93
C ASP A 812 45.43 -4.66 6.65
N LEU A 813 45.37 -3.37 6.32
CA LEU A 813 46.23 -2.32 6.84
C LEU A 813 45.36 -1.25 7.50
N LEU A 814 45.64 -0.96 8.76
CA LEU A 814 45.04 0.13 9.52
C LEU A 814 46.16 1.04 10.02
N VAL A 815 46.17 2.30 9.57
CA VAL A 815 47.12 3.33 9.99
C VAL A 815 46.35 4.40 10.76
N GLN A 816 46.70 4.61 12.02
CA GLN A 816 46.25 5.72 12.84
C GLN A 816 47.29 6.85 12.79
N PHE A 817 46.84 8.09 12.63
CA PHE A 817 47.75 9.24 12.50
C PHE A 817 48.30 9.76 13.83
N ASN A 818 47.52 9.69 14.92
CA ASN A 818 47.91 10.26 16.21
C ASN A 818 47.37 9.44 17.41
N PRO A 819 48.25 8.86 18.26
CA PRO A 819 49.68 8.66 17.97
C PRO A 819 49.85 7.87 16.66
N PHE A 820 50.93 8.11 15.92
CA PHE A 820 51.19 7.33 14.70
C PHE A 820 51.35 5.87 15.10
N HIS A 821 50.43 5.03 14.64
CA HIS A 821 50.40 3.59 14.91
C HIS A 821 49.87 2.89 13.66
N PHE A 822 50.41 1.73 13.33
CA PHE A 822 49.84 0.93 12.25
C PHE A 822 49.76 -0.55 12.64
N ILE A 823 48.77 -1.22 12.09
CA ILE A 823 48.55 -2.65 12.17
C ILE A 823 48.42 -3.15 10.72
N ALA A 824 49.26 -4.10 10.35
CA ALA A 824 49.21 -4.79 9.07
C ALA A 824 49.00 -6.28 9.32
N ASP A 825 47.81 -6.76 9.02
CA ASP A 825 47.41 -8.16 9.07
C ASP A 825 47.61 -8.80 7.69
N LEU A 826 48.15 -10.01 7.66
CA LEU A 826 48.32 -10.84 6.48
C LEU A 826 47.76 -12.23 6.78
N GLU A 827 46.92 -12.72 5.87
CA GLU A 827 46.22 -13.99 6.01
C GLU A 827 46.33 -14.76 4.69
N ALA A 828 46.70 -16.02 4.77
CA ALA A 828 46.75 -16.90 3.61
C ALA A 828 46.34 -18.31 4.01
N GLY A 829 45.51 -18.96 3.21
CA GLY A 829 45.06 -20.32 3.47
C GLY A 829 44.79 -21.09 2.19
N LEU A 830 45.00 -22.40 2.23
CA LEU A 830 44.58 -23.32 1.18
C LEU A 830 44.15 -24.65 1.80
N ALA A 831 42.90 -25.02 1.61
CA ALA A 831 42.27 -26.20 2.19
C ALA A 831 41.58 -27.06 1.13
N LEU A 832 41.70 -28.38 1.26
CA LEU A 832 40.89 -29.41 0.62
C LEU A 832 39.82 -29.86 1.62
N ARG A 833 38.54 -29.77 1.23
CA ARG A 833 37.37 -29.97 2.10
C ARG A 833 36.39 -30.97 1.50
N ASP A 834 35.63 -31.65 2.34
CA ASP A 834 34.40 -32.37 1.98
C ASP A 834 33.21 -31.56 2.55
N GLY A 835 32.43 -30.92 1.68
CA GLY A 835 31.47 -29.89 2.10
C GLY A 835 32.15 -28.74 2.86
N THR A 836 31.88 -28.63 4.16
CA THR A 836 32.49 -27.64 5.07
C THR A 836 33.64 -28.22 5.91
N ASP A 837 33.80 -29.54 5.92
CA ASP A 837 34.78 -30.22 6.78
C ASP A 837 36.15 -30.23 6.11
N GLU A 838 37.15 -29.69 6.80
CA GLU A 838 38.51 -29.59 6.29
C GLU A 838 39.24 -30.94 6.41
N LEU A 839 39.63 -31.51 5.26
CA LEU A 839 40.37 -32.76 5.20
C LEU A 839 41.88 -32.51 5.31
N MET A 840 42.38 -31.52 4.60
CA MET A 840 43.79 -31.11 4.64
C MET A 840 43.90 -29.62 4.31
N GLY A 841 44.70 -28.86 5.04
CA GLY A 841 44.96 -27.48 4.68
C GLY A 841 46.16 -26.87 5.35
N ILE A 842 46.55 -25.71 4.83
CA ILE A 842 47.63 -24.88 5.37
C ILE A 842 47.02 -23.51 5.61
N HIS A 843 47.16 -22.99 6.82
CA HIS A 843 46.74 -21.64 7.18
C HIS A 843 47.92 -20.87 7.75
N VAL A 844 48.08 -19.64 7.33
CA VAL A 844 49.12 -18.72 7.77
C VAL A 844 48.48 -17.40 8.11
N HIS A 845 48.64 -16.97 9.35
CA HIS A 845 48.22 -15.66 9.83
C HIS A 845 49.43 -14.93 10.41
N GLY A 846 49.61 -13.66 10.05
CA GLY A 846 50.67 -12.83 10.59
C GLY A 846 50.20 -11.40 10.74
N GLN A 847 50.50 -10.79 11.89
CA GLN A 847 50.24 -9.39 12.18
C GLN A 847 51.55 -8.67 12.47
N LEU A 848 51.78 -7.55 11.81
CA LEU A 848 52.85 -6.60 12.09
C LEU A 848 52.27 -5.30 12.63
N SER A 849 52.70 -4.89 13.81
CA SER A 849 52.34 -3.60 14.40
C SER A 849 53.59 -2.72 14.60
N GLY A 850 53.43 -1.40 14.47
CA GLY A 850 54.50 -0.40 14.62
C GLY A 850 53.91 0.99 14.91
N PRO A 851 54.72 2.07 15.00
CA PRO A 851 56.10 2.27 14.55
C PRO A 851 57.21 1.97 15.58
N GLY A 852 56.89 1.69 16.85
CA GLY A 852 57.89 1.47 17.90
C GLY A 852 57.29 1.13 19.28
N PRO A 853 57.67 0.00 19.92
CA PRO A 853 58.44 -1.08 19.30
C PRO A 853 57.62 -1.78 18.20
N PHE A 854 58.29 -2.31 17.18
CA PHE A 854 57.63 -3.17 16.21
C PHE A 854 57.33 -4.51 16.87
N ARG A 855 56.12 -5.03 16.68
CA ARG A 855 55.74 -6.37 17.14
C ARG A 855 55.18 -7.14 15.97
N ALA A 856 55.83 -8.24 15.60
CA ALA A 856 55.32 -9.22 14.65
C ALA A 856 54.89 -10.48 15.41
N ARG A 857 53.63 -10.85 15.26
CA ARG A 857 53.08 -12.10 15.78
C ARG A 857 52.44 -12.88 14.64
N GLY A 858 52.44 -14.19 14.71
CA GLY A 858 51.78 -15.00 13.69
C GLY A 858 51.78 -16.47 14.04
N GLU A 859 50.96 -17.21 13.31
CA GLU A 859 50.79 -18.65 13.43
C GLU A 859 50.73 -19.25 12.02
N ALA A 860 51.40 -20.38 11.83
CA ALA A 860 51.23 -21.22 10.65
C ALA A 860 50.78 -22.61 11.10
N SER A 861 49.60 -23.05 10.65
CA SER A 861 49.06 -24.38 10.92
C SER A 861 49.03 -25.24 9.65
N ILE A 862 49.25 -26.54 9.83
CA ILE A 862 48.99 -27.56 8.82
C ILE A 862 48.01 -28.56 9.43
N ASP A 863 46.83 -28.66 8.83
CA ASP A 863 45.75 -29.54 9.23
C ASP A 863 45.73 -30.76 8.30
N ILE A 864 45.72 -31.98 8.87
CA ILE A 864 45.60 -33.23 8.12
C ILE A 864 44.66 -34.17 8.88
N LEU A 865 43.42 -34.29 8.41
CA LEU A 865 42.33 -35.17 8.87
C LEU A 865 42.01 -35.07 10.37
N PHE A 866 42.85 -35.66 11.22
CA PHE A 866 42.64 -35.78 12.67
C PHE A 866 43.74 -35.07 13.51
N PHE A 867 44.75 -34.47 12.88
CA PHE A 867 45.84 -33.80 13.58
C PHE A 867 46.19 -32.45 12.94
N SER A 868 46.49 -31.47 13.79
CA SER A 868 46.91 -30.11 13.42
C SER A 868 48.31 -29.85 13.99
N ILE A 869 49.19 -29.29 13.18
CA ILE A 869 50.54 -28.88 13.59
C ILE A 869 50.63 -27.36 13.42
N SER A 870 50.62 -26.63 14.53
CA SER A 870 50.80 -25.17 14.55
C SER A 870 52.20 -24.78 14.99
N ILE A 871 52.75 -23.74 14.36
CA ILE A 871 53.97 -23.06 14.77
C ILE A 871 53.64 -21.58 14.96
N ASP A 872 53.80 -21.07 16.17
CA ASP A 872 53.60 -19.66 16.52
C ASP A 872 54.94 -18.91 16.64
N PHE A 873 54.89 -17.59 16.41
CA PHE A 873 55.96 -16.67 16.76
C PHE A 873 55.37 -15.35 17.29
N ASP A 874 56.05 -14.74 18.26
CA ASP A 874 55.76 -13.38 18.76
C ASP A 874 57.10 -12.71 19.05
N VAL A 875 57.51 -11.79 18.18
CA VAL A 875 58.80 -11.12 18.23
C VAL A 875 58.56 -9.62 18.26
N THR A 876 59.13 -8.97 19.27
CA THR A 876 59.13 -7.51 19.42
C THR A 876 60.54 -6.99 19.24
N TRP A 877 60.74 -5.98 18.38
CA TRP A 877 62.04 -5.36 18.11
C TRP A 877 61.93 -3.85 17.83
N GLY A 878 63.05 -3.15 17.88
CA GLY A 878 63.11 -1.70 17.74
C GLY A 878 63.13 -1.01 19.10
N ASP A 879 63.62 0.22 19.10
CA ASP A 879 63.62 1.06 20.30
C ASP A 879 62.17 1.38 20.70
N ASP A 880 61.88 1.48 22.01
CA ASP A 880 60.66 2.14 22.46
C ASP A 880 60.57 3.49 21.73
N ALA A 881 59.37 3.82 21.22
CA ALA A 881 59.18 5.06 20.50
C ALA A 881 59.86 6.18 21.29
N PRO A 882 60.91 6.84 20.73
CA PRO A 882 61.66 7.84 21.47
C PRO A 882 60.63 8.81 21.99
N ALA A 883 60.65 9.11 23.30
CA ALA A 883 59.75 10.12 23.87
C ALA A 883 59.79 11.29 22.91
N GLN A 884 58.68 11.55 22.22
CA GLN A 884 58.65 12.51 21.13
C GLN A 884 59.36 13.73 21.69
N ILE A 885 60.51 14.11 21.11
CA ILE A 885 61.07 15.42 21.40
C ILE A 885 60.04 16.33 20.76
N GLU A 886 59.02 16.67 21.56
CA GLU A 886 57.90 17.50 21.19
C GLU A 886 58.55 18.79 20.69
N ALA A 887 58.58 19.00 19.38
CA ALA A 887 59.18 20.19 18.83
C ALA A 887 58.52 21.38 19.53
N GLU A 888 59.32 22.25 20.13
CA GLU A 888 58.79 23.37 20.89
C GLU A 888 58.24 24.43 19.93
N VAL A 889 56.99 24.82 20.12
CA VAL A 889 56.32 25.85 19.32
C VAL A 889 55.92 27.02 20.21
N ASP A 890 56.34 28.22 19.82
CA ASP A 890 55.85 29.43 20.46
C ASP A 890 54.45 29.73 19.91
N VAL A 891 53.44 29.56 20.76
CA VAL A 891 52.03 29.69 20.38
C VAL A 891 51.58 31.15 20.37
N LEU A 892 52.27 32.03 21.12
CA LEU A 892 51.87 33.44 21.24
C LEU A 892 51.86 34.18 19.88
N PRO A 893 52.88 34.06 19.01
CA PRO A 893 52.85 34.67 17.68
C PRO A 893 51.72 34.16 16.79
N LEU A 894 51.29 32.91 16.97
CA LEU A 894 50.19 32.31 16.20
C LEU A 894 48.84 32.90 16.61
N VAL A 895 48.64 33.12 17.92
CA VAL A 895 47.46 33.79 18.46
C VAL A 895 47.44 35.26 18.03
N GLU A 896 48.56 35.97 18.10
CA GLU A 896 48.67 37.35 17.62
C GLU A 896 48.37 37.48 16.12
N ALA A 897 48.89 36.56 15.31
CA ALA A 897 48.60 36.51 13.87
C ALA A 897 47.11 36.26 13.61
N ALA A 898 46.48 35.37 14.37
CA ALA A 898 45.05 35.11 14.26
C ALA A 898 44.20 36.32 14.66
N LEU A 899 44.61 37.10 15.67
CA LEU A 899 43.91 38.33 16.05
C LEU A 899 44.07 39.47 15.03
N LYS A 900 45.18 39.48 14.28
CA LYS A 900 45.42 40.43 13.17
C LYS A 900 44.71 40.04 11.86
N ASP A 901 44.21 38.81 11.76
CA ASP A 901 43.49 38.33 10.58
C ASP A 901 42.04 38.82 10.59
N ASP A 902 41.68 39.69 9.64
CA ASP A 902 40.34 40.24 9.49
C ASP A 902 39.24 39.16 9.43
N ARG A 903 39.56 37.95 8.97
CA ARG A 903 38.58 36.84 8.86
C ARG A 903 38.09 36.34 10.21
N ASN A 904 38.85 36.57 11.28
CA ASN A 904 38.48 36.19 12.65
C ASN A 904 37.63 37.26 13.36
N TRP A 905 37.39 38.40 12.70
CA TRP A 905 36.52 39.46 13.16
C TRP A 905 35.19 39.41 12.41
N LEU A 906 34.11 39.19 13.16
CA LEU A 906 32.76 39.03 12.65
C LEU A 906 31.87 40.16 13.14
N ALA A 907 31.28 40.89 12.20
CA ALA A 907 30.22 41.85 12.45
C ALA A 907 28.85 41.17 12.31
N THR A 908 28.25 40.77 13.43
CA THR A 908 26.97 40.05 13.44
C THR A 908 25.82 40.97 13.82
N LEU A 909 24.68 40.88 13.13
CA LEU A 909 23.49 41.61 13.52
C LEU A 909 22.85 40.94 14.75
N PRO A 910 22.44 41.71 15.78
CA PRO A 910 21.70 41.16 16.92
C PRO A 910 20.35 40.58 16.46
N ALA A 911 19.79 39.64 17.23
CA ALA A 911 18.63 38.83 16.83
C ALA A 911 17.34 39.63 16.51
N ASN A 912 17.27 40.88 16.96
CA ASN A 912 16.18 41.82 16.70
C ASN A 912 16.43 42.74 15.47
N ALA A 913 17.60 42.68 14.85
CA ALA A 913 17.95 43.46 13.66
C ALA A 913 18.10 42.55 12.44
N HIS A 914 17.42 42.90 11.35
CA HIS A 914 17.49 42.14 10.09
C HIS A 914 18.07 43.02 8.98
N PRO A 915 18.91 42.45 8.09
CA PRO A 915 19.37 43.18 6.92
C PRO A 915 18.19 43.36 5.96
N ASN A 916 17.63 44.58 5.94
CA ASN A 916 16.48 44.91 5.07
C ASN A 916 16.91 45.25 3.62
N VAL A 917 18.21 45.27 3.34
CA VAL A 917 18.78 45.58 2.03
C VAL A 917 19.95 44.63 1.75
N THR A 918 20.09 44.20 0.50
CA THR A 918 21.27 43.48 0.02
C THR A 918 22.32 44.49 -0.41
N LEU A 919 23.47 44.51 0.27
CA LEU A 919 24.60 45.36 -0.11
C LEU A 919 25.43 44.66 -1.20
N ARG A 920 25.94 45.43 -2.17
CA ARG A 920 26.93 44.94 -3.14
C ARG A 920 28.17 44.49 -2.37
N LYS A 921 28.78 43.36 -2.78
CA LYS A 921 30.08 42.92 -2.24
C LYS A 921 31.12 44.03 -2.46
N LEU A 922 31.72 44.51 -1.38
CA LEU A 922 32.80 45.49 -1.40
C LEU A 922 34.13 44.74 -1.45
N GLU A 923 35.00 45.08 -2.40
CA GLU A 923 36.41 44.66 -2.35
C GLU A 923 37.12 45.60 -1.38
N LEU A 924 37.42 45.11 -0.18
CA LEU A 924 38.06 45.87 0.87
C LEU A 924 39.58 45.63 0.83
N PRO A 925 40.40 46.68 1.03
CA PRO A 925 41.82 46.49 1.33
C PRO A 925 42.00 45.60 2.57
N PRO A 926 43.15 44.90 2.69
CA PRO A 926 43.52 44.23 3.94
C PRO A 926 43.46 45.20 5.12
N GLU A 927 43.09 44.72 6.31
CA GLU A 927 42.94 45.46 7.57
C GLU A 927 41.71 46.38 7.65
N GLN A 928 40.68 46.16 6.82
CA GLN A 928 39.43 46.92 6.85
C GLN A 928 38.20 46.02 6.97
N ILE A 929 37.42 46.23 8.03
CA ILE A 929 36.16 45.53 8.28
C ILE A 929 35.00 46.52 8.07
N VAL A 930 34.05 46.15 7.20
CA VAL A 930 32.80 46.91 7.04
C VAL A 930 31.74 46.35 7.97
N MET A 931 31.29 47.19 8.91
CA MET A 931 30.28 46.84 9.89
C MET A 931 28.95 47.53 9.55
N ASN A 932 27.84 46.80 9.67
CA ASN A 932 26.51 47.42 9.64
C ASN A 932 26.37 48.31 10.90
N PRO A 933 25.74 49.50 10.82
CA PRO A 933 25.55 50.37 11.99
C PRO A 933 24.86 49.69 13.19
N PHE A 934 24.09 48.63 12.95
CA PHE A 934 23.42 47.85 13.99
C PHE A 934 24.14 46.55 14.35
N ALA A 935 25.25 46.21 13.69
CA ALA A 935 25.99 44.99 13.98
C ALA A 935 26.84 45.13 15.26
N VAL A 936 26.93 44.02 15.99
CA VAL A 936 27.83 43.82 17.11
C VAL A 936 29.10 43.19 16.58
N LEU A 937 30.23 43.78 16.92
CA LEU A 937 31.53 43.22 16.59
C LEU A 937 31.85 42.06 17.54
N SER A 938 32.43 41.01 17.00
CA SER A 938 32.96 39.87 17.75
C SER A 938 34.28 39.45 17.14
N VAL A 939 35.20 39.00 17.98
CA VAL A 939 36.46 38.37 17.57
C VAL A 939 36.46 36.94 18.08
N SER A 940 36.83 35.99 17.23
CA SER A 940 36.93 34.57 17.57
C SER A 940 38.16 33.98 16.88
N GLN A 941 39.15 33.55 17.66
CA GLN A 941 40.33 32.87 17.10
C GLN A 941 40.22 31.37 17.32
N LYS A 942 40.68 30.58 16.34
CA LYS A 942 40.60 29.11 16.35
C LYS A 942 41.95 28.43 16.59
N VAL A 943 42.93 29.16 17.09
CA VAL A 943 44.30 28.65 17.30
C VAL A 943 44.39 27.88 18.62
N VAL A 944 43.90 28.46 19.72
CA VAL A 944 43.89 27.82 21.05
C VAL A 944 42.59 28.11 21.81
N PRO A 945 42.13 27.21 22.69
CA PRO A 945 41.11 27.57 23.67
C PRO A 945 41.66 28.61 24.66
N LEU A 946 40.92 29.68 24.90
CA LEU A 946 41.25 30.75 25.84
C LEU A 946 40.80 30.39 27.26
N GLY A 947 41.57 30.78 28.27
CA GLY A 947 41.31 30.47 29.68
C GLY A 947 41.66 29.03 30.10
N LEU A 948 42.01 28.17 29.15
CA LEU A 948 42.47 26.80 29.38
C LEU A 948 44.01 26.75 29.41
N GLU A 949 44.59 26.00 30.35
CA GLU A 949 46.02 25.68 30.30
C GLU A 949 46.28 24.57 29.28
N ILE A 950 47.19 24.84 28.33
CA ILE A 950 47.57 23.91 27.27
C ILE A 950 48.94 23.30 27.57
N ASN A 951 49.02 21.97 27.55
CA ASN A 951 50.28 21.24 27.73
C ASN A 951 50.77 20.59 26.42
N LYS A 952 49.96 20.71 25.35
CA LYS A 952 50.19 20.18 24.01
C LYS A 952 49.65 21.18 22.98
N PHE A 953 50.22 21.23 21.79
CA PHE A 953 49.69 22.00 20.66
C PHE A 953 49.85 21.18 19.38
N GLY A 954 48.79 20.47 18.98
CA GLY A 954 48.87 19.47 17.91
C GLY A 954 49.78 18.31 18.30
N ASN A 955 51.00 18.24 17.76
CA ASN A 955 52.02 17.24 18.13
C ASN A 955 53.27 17.87 18.78
N GLN A 956 53.17 19.14 19.19
CA GLN A 956 54.28 19.98 19.63
C GLN A 956 54.08 20.43 21.09
N LYS A 957 55.18 20.78 21.76
CA LYS A 957 55.12 21.32 23.12
C LYS A 957 54.99 22.84 23.04
N PRO A 958 54.01 23.46 23.72
CA PRO A 958 53.98 24.91 23.83
C PRO A 958 55.25 25.41 24.51
N LYS A 959 55.94 26.35 23.87
CA LYS A 959 57.13 27.03 24.40
C LYS A 959 56.70 28.29 25.11
N GLY A 960 57.07 28.44 26.39
CA GLY A 960 56.74 29.64 27.16
C GLY A 960 55.32 29.60 27.75
N THR A 961 54.46 30.51 27.33
CA THR A 961 53.12 30.70 27.92
C THR A 961 52.16 29.58 27.51
N THR A 962 51.54 28.93 28.50
CA THR A 962 50.60 27.81 28.33
C THR A 962 49.14 28.20 28.54
N ARG A 963 48.83 29.45 28.92
CA ARG A 963 47.45 29.91 29.11
C ARG A 963 47.28 31.29 28.48
N PHE A 964 46.24 31.43 27.66
CA PHE A 964 45.96 32.64 26.92
C PHE A 964 44.60 33.21 27.32
N GLU A 965 44.54 34.52 27.59
CA GLU A 965 43.30 35.22 27.87
C GLU A 965 43.21 36.49 27.02
N LEU A 966 41.99 36.80 26.59
CA LEU A 966 41.67 38.06 25.93
C LEU A 966 40.89 38.93 26.91
N THR A 967 41.37 40.16 27.09
CA THR A 967 40.73 41.19 27.91
C THR A 967 40.50 42.44 27.08
N PHE A 968 39.34 43.06 27.27
CA PHE A 968 39.01 44.36 26.69
C PHE A 968 38.75 45.36 27.82
N THR A 969 39.39 46.53 27.77
CA THR A 969 39.34 47.51 28.88
C THR A 969 38.24 48.55 28.72
N ASP A 970 37.73 48.77 27.50
CA ASP A 970 36.93 49.95 27.15
C ASP A 970 35.41 49.66 27.05
N GLY A 971 34.92 48.58 27.67
CA GLY A 971 33.50 48.23 27.68
C GLY A 971 33.18 46.83 28.19
N GLY A 972 31.90 46.49 28.26
CA GLY A 972 31.44 45.15 28.57
C GLY A 972 31.58 44.19 27.39
N THR A 973 31.95 42.95 27.67
CA THR A 973 32.14 41.89 26.67
C THR A 973 31.52 40.59 27.13
N ASP A 974 30.93 39.85 26.20
CA ASP A 974 30.51 38.46 26.40
C ASP A 974 31.57 37.51 25.82
N GLU A 975 31.62 36.27 26.33
CA GLU A 975 32.50 35.23 25.75
C GLU A 975 31.96 34.72 24.41
N VAL A 976 32.87 34.49 23.46
CA VAL A 976 32.59 33.71 22.23
C VAL A 976 33.24 32.35 22.39
N ARG A 977 32.56 31.29 21.95
CA ARG A 977 33.01 29.89 22.04
C ARG A 977 33.07 29.25 20.65
N GLU A 978 34.06 28.41 20.43
CA GLU A 978 34.27 27.61 19.21
C GLU A 978 34.62 26.16 19.57
N GLU A 979 34.54 25.27 18.59
CA GLU A 979 34.88 23.86 18.77
C GLU A 979 36.39 23.64 18.69
N PHE A 980 36.95 23.09 19.76
CA PHE A 980 38.35 22.70 19.85
C PHE A 980 38.47 21.21 20.12
N ALA A 981 39.39 20.55 19.41
CA ALA A 981 39.74 19.17 19.70
C ALA A 981 40.60 19.09 20.97
N THR A 982 40.00 18.72 22.10
CA THR A 982 40.64 18.73 23.42
C THR A 982 41.98 17.97 23.44
N ALA A 983 42.08 16.85 22.72
CA ALA A 983 43.28 16.02 22.62
C ALA A 983 44.47 16.68 21.89
N ASN A 984 44.24 17.80 21.19
CA ASN A 984 45.30 18.60 20.56
C ASN A 984 45.93 19.58 21.54
N PHE A 985 45.27 19.89 22.66
CA PHE A 985 45.69 20.90 23.63
C PHE A 985 46.05 20.32 25.01
N LEU A 986 45.44 19.19 25.36
CA LEU A 986 45.67 18.45 26.59
C LEU A 986 46.28 17.07 26.32
N ARG A 987 47.21 16.66 27.19
CA ARG A 987 47.80 15.33 27.24
C ARG A 987 46.85 14.39 27.98
N LEU A 988 46.06 13.64 27.21
CA LEU A 988 45.10 12.65 27.70
C LEU A 988 45.67 11.23 27.58
N SER A 989 45.33 10.36 28.53
CA SER A 989 45.56 8.91 28.40
C SER A 989 44.69 8.29 27.30
N ASP A 990 45.02 7.09 26.83
CA ASP A 990 44.28 6.46 25.72
C ASP A 990 42.82 6.12 26.11
N ASP A 991 42.58 5.69 27.34
CA ASP A 991 41.22 5.48 27.88
C ASP A 991 40.42 6.80 27.92
N GLU A 992 41.05 7.92 28.29
CA GLU A 992 40.40 9.23 28.30
C GLU A 992 40.11 9.77 26.91
N LYS A 993 40.95 9.47 25.91
CA LYS A 993 40.68 9.82 24.51
C LYS A 993 39.45 9.08 23.96
N LEU A 994 39.23 7.85 24.42
CA LEU A 994 38.08 7.02 24.02
C LEU A 994 36.80 7.42 24.78
N ALA A 995 36.92 7.85 26.04
CA ALA A 995 35.78 8.21 26.88
C ALA A 995 35.28 9.66 26.70
N ARG A 996 36.12 10.57 26.21
CA ARG A 996 35.78 11.99 26.03
C ARG A 996 35.31 12.29 24.60
N LYS A 997 34.50 13.35 24.44
CA LYS A 997 34.08 13.85 23.13
C LYS A 997 35.30 14.31 22.31
N SER A 998 35.29 14.07 21.00
CA SER A 998 36.39 14.48 20.11
C SER A 998 36.56 16.01 20.00
N PHE A 999 35.48 16.76 20.20
CA PHE A 999 35.45 18.23 20.20
C PHE A 999 34.59 18.77 21.35
N ASP A 1000 35.02 19.88 21.96
CA ASP A 1000 34.27 20.63 22.98
C ASP A 1000 34.19 22.12 22.62
N LYS A 1001 33.08 22.79 22.97
CA LYS A 1001 32.86 24.24 22.72
C LYS A 1001 33.53 25.11 23.78
N MET A 1002 34.79 25.46 23.55
CA MET A 1002 35.61 26.23 24.49
C MET A 1002 35.69 27.71 24.11
N ARG A 1003 36.04 28.56 25.09
CA ARG A 1003 36.19 30.00 24.87
C ARG A 1003 37.23 30.28 23.79
N SER A 1004 36.87 31.06 22.78
CA SER A 1004 37.68 31.37 21.60
C SER A 1004 37.90 32.86 21.39
N GLY A 1005 37.05 33.70 21.99
CA GLY A 1005 37.16 35.15 21.84
C GLY A 1005 36.17 35.97 22.65
N LEU A 1006 35.91 37.19 22.17
CA LEU A 1006 35.10 38.21 22.84
C LEU A 1006 34.06 38.80 21.89
N ARG A 1007 32.86 39.04 22.40
CA ARG A 1007 31.79 39.80 21.74
C ARG A 1007 31.66 41.15 22.43
N PHE A 1008 31.78 42.24 21.67
CA PHE A 1008 31.82 43.60 22.21
C PHE A 1008 30.41 44.21 22.33
N SER A 1009 29.58 43.68 23.24
CA SER A 1009 28.26 44.25 23.55
C SER A 1009 27.88 44.06 25.02
N THR A 1010 26.98 44.92 25.51
CA THR A 1010 26.33 44.82 26.84
C THR A 1010 24.84 44.40 26.73
N GLY A 1011 24.36 44.07 25.52
CA GLY A 1011 23.00 43.56 25.28
C GLY A 1011 22.59 43.55 23.80
N ASP A 1012 21.44 42.95 23.50
CA ASP A 1012 20.91 42.85 22.12
C ASP A 1012 19.94 43.99 21.75
N SER A 1013 19.68 44.95 22.63
CA SER A 1013 18.71 46.03 22.36
C SER A 1013 19.29 47.14 21.48
N SER A 1014 18.65 47.45 20.35
CA SER A 1014 18.97 48.65 19.57
C SER A 1014 18.46 49.90 20.29
N GLN A 1015 19.35 50.86 20.58
CA GLN A 1015 18.95 52.18 21.07
C GLN A 1015 18.63 53.10 19.88
N THR A 1016 17.55 53.86 19.97
CA THR A 1016 17.16 54.83 18.94
C THR A 1016 17.19 56.25 19.50
N GLY A 1017 17.62 57.21 18.69
CA GLY A 1017 17.49 58.64 19.01
C GLY A 1017 16.04 59.12 18.98
N ALA A 1018 15.83 60.42 19.21
CA ALA A 1018 14.49 61.03 19.12
C ALA A 1018 13.89 60.84 17.71
N ASN A 1019 12.62 60.41 17.66
CA ASN A 1019 11.89 60.21 16.40
C ASN A 1019 11.89 61.52 15.59
N THR A 1020 12.47 61.49 14.40
CA THR A 1020 12.44 62.60 13.45
C THR A 1020 11.57 62.21 12.26
N ALA A 1021 10.45 62.92 12.07
CA ALA A 1021 9.65 62.77 10.86
C ALA A 1021 10.40 63.38 9.68
N LYS A 1022 10.72 62.57 8.67
CA LYS A 1022 11.36 63.02 7.43
C LYS A 1022 10.53 62.53 6.25
N ASP A 1023 10.09 63.45 5.41
CA ASP A 1023 9.46 63.09 4.14
C ASP A 1023 10.51 62.44 3.24
N VAL A 1024 10.35 61.15 2.98
CA VAL A 1024 11.23 60.39 2.08
C VAL A 1024 10.63 60.46 0.68
N ILE A 1025 11.22 61.31 -0.17
CA ILE A 1025 10.95 61.30 -1.60
C ILE A 1025 11.83 60.21 -2.20
N TYR A 1026 11.21 59.11 -2.66
CA TYR A 1026 11.91 58.04 -3.36
C TYR A 1026 11.50 58.01 -4.83
N GLU A 1027 12.47 57.69 -5.69
CA GLU A 1027 12.26 57.52 -7.13
C GLU A 1027 12.22 56.02 -7.47
N LEU A 1028 11.16 55.59 -8.14
CA LEU A 1028 10.94 54.20 -8.55
C LEU A 1028 11.48 54.02 -9.98
N SER A 1029 12.67 53.44 -10.11
CA SER A 1029 13.25 53.10 -11.41
C SER A 1029 13.10 51.60 -11.70
N TYR A 1030 12.29 51.26 -12.71
CA TYR A 1030 12.21 49.90 -13.24
C TYR A 1030 13.36 49.71 -14.25
N VAL A 1031 14.20 48.69 -14.04
CA VAL A 1031 15.32 48.36 -14.92
C VAL A 1031 14.82 48.12 -16.35
N HIS A 1032 15.07 49.10 -17.22
CA HIS A 1032 15.06 49.11 -18.69
C HIS A 1032 14.52 47.85 -19.41
N ARG A 1033 13.19 47.79 -19.62
CA ARG A 1033 12.65 47.08 -20.79
C ARG A 1033 12.95 47.92 -22.04
N LYS A 1034 13.87 47.48 -22.89
CA LYS A 1034 13.88 47.94 -24.30
C LYS A 1034 12.52 47.59 -24.91
N ARG A 1035 11.69 48.61 -25.17
CA ARG A 1035 10.49 48.49 -26.01
C ARG A 1035 10.97 48.12 -27.42
N GLY A 1036 10.78 46.87 -27.81
CA GLY A 1036 11.20 46.44 -29.16
C GLY A 1036 11.21 44.95 -29.48
N LEU A 1037 10.79 44.05 -28.58
CA LEU A 1037 10.52 42.65 -28.93
C LEU A 1037 9.42 42.08 -28.03
N THR A 1038 8.17 42.18 -28.47
CA THR A 1038 7.09 41.32 -27.97
C THR A 1038 7.11 40.03 -28.79
N ILE A 1039 7.81 39.01 -28.29
CA ILE A 1039 7.55 37.64 -28.70
C ILE A 1039 6.26 37.23 -27.99
N ARG A 1040 5.15 37.18 -28.74
CA ARG A 1040 3.92 36.54 -28.27
C ARG A 1040 4.11 35.02 -28.37
N ALA A 1041 4.87 34.46 -27.44
CA ALA A 1041 4.71 33.06 -27.05
C ALA A 1041 3.80 33.09 -25.81
N GLY A 1042 2.71 32.31 -25.83
CA GLY A 1042 1.71 32.27 -24.77
C GLY A 1042 2.31 31.91 -23.42
N LEU A 1043 2.70 32.92 -22.64
CA LEU A 1043 3.18 32.76 -21.26
C LEU A 1043 1.99 32.72 -20.30
N VAL A 1044 1.44 31.51 -20.24
CA VAL A 1044 0.96 30.74 -19.08
C VAL A 1044 0.58 31.52 -17.81
N ARG A 1045 -0.69 31.34 -17.39
CA ARG A 1045 -1.21 31.59 -16.03
C ARG A 1045 -0.41 30.89 -14.91
N LEU A 1046 0.47 29.93 -15.22
CA LEU A 1046 1.32 29.20 -14.25
C LEU A 1046 2.20 30.11 -13.40
N PHE A 1047 2.67 31.23 -13.95
CA PHE A 1047 3.54 32.13 -13.19
C PHE A 1047 2.82 32.83 -12.04
N GLY A 1048 1.49 32.93 -12.03
CA GLY A 1048 0.75 33.51 -10.91
C GLY A 1048 0.85 32.66 -9.64
N SER A 1049 0.65 31.35 -9.77
CA SER A 1049 0.73 30.40 -8.66
C SER A 1049 2.17 30.27 -8.15
N VAL A 1050 3.12 30.12 -9.08
CA VAL A 1050 4.55 30.02 -8.78
C VAL A 1050 5.07 31.33 -8.14
N PHE A 1051 4.65 32.49 -8.63
CA PHE A 1051 4.96 33.78 -8.02
C PHE A 1051 4.28 33.93 -6.64
N SER A 1052 3.06 33.43 -6.44
CA SER A 1052 2.41 33.45 -5.12
C SER A 1052 3.15 32.57 -4.08
N ILE A 1053 3.66 31.42 -4.50
CA ILE A 1053 4.49 30.54 -3.65
C ILE A 1053 5.85 31.19 -3.37
N PHE A 1054 6.52 31.71 -4.40
CA PHE A 1054 7.80 32.42 -4.22
C PHE A 1054 7.66 33.70 -3.39
N THR A 1055 6.55 34.43 -3.51
CA THR A 1055 6.27 35.60 -2.65
C THR A 1055 5.89 35.18 -1.24
N GLY A 1056 5.23 34.03 -1.04
CA GLY A 1056 4.99 33.42 0.27
C GLY A 1056 6.27 33.02 1.01
N ALA A 1057 7.31 32.61 0.28
CA ALA A 1057 8.63 32.27 0.84
C ALA A 1057 9.64 33.45 0.88
N GLY A 1058 9.28 34.61 0.32
CA GLY A 1058 10.15 35.77 0.21
C GLY A 1058 10.49 36.43 1.57
N ALA A 1059 11.59 37.20 1.59
CA ALA A 1059 12.04 37.89 2.81
C ALA A 1059 10.98 38.85 3.39
N VAL A 1060 10.12 39.42 2.54
CA VAL A 1060 9.04 40.37 2.93
C VAL A 1060 7.90 39.68 3.68
N THR A 1061 7.51 38.46 3.31
CA THR A 1061 6.46 37.66 3.98
C THR A 1061 6.97 36.95 5.23
N LYS A 1062 8.26 36.61 5.28
CA LYS A 1062 8.94 36.12 6.49
C LYS A 1062 9.15 37.21 7.55
N ASN A 1063 9.01 38.48 7.19
CA ASN A 1063 9.14 39.61 8.12
C ASN A 1063 8.05 39.58 9.21
N LYS A 1064 8.43 39.77 10.48
CA LYS A 1064 7.51 39.81 11.63
C LYS A 1064 6.43 40.90 11.53
N PHE A 1065 6.65 41.93 10.71
CA PHE A 1065 5.71 43.02 10.47
C PHE A 1065 4.85 42.81 9.21
N ALA A 1066 5.00 41.69 8.51
CA ALA A 1066 4.19 41.38 7.33
C ALA A 1066 2.70 41.28 7.70
N VAL A 1067 1.85 41.95 6.92
CA VAL A 1067 0.39 41.98 7.14
C VAL A 1067 -0.21 40.57 7.18
N ALA A 1068 0.34 39.63 6.39
CA ALA A 1068 -0.10 38.23 6.34
C ALA A 1068 0.20 37.42 7.63
N ARG A 1069 1.10 37.89 8.50
CA ARG A 1069 1.45 37.27 9.79
C ARG A 1069 0.84 37.99 11.00
N ARG A 1070 -0.09 38.94 10.78
CA ARG A 1070 -0.97 39.43 11.86
C ARG A 1070 -2.01 38.35 12.21
N THR A 1071 -1.56 37.24 12.77
CA THR A 1071 -2.41 36.33 13.54
C THR A 1071 -2.47 36.89 14.96
N GLY A 1072 -3.64 37.37 15.37
CA GLY A 1072 -3.91 37.75 16.76
C GLY A 1072 -3.96 36.50 17.63
N GLY A 1073 -2.80 36.06 18.11
CA GLY A 1073 -2.67 34.90 19.00
C GLY A 1073 -1.57 35.14 20.01
N THR A 1074 -1.81 34.71 21.25
CA THR A 1074 -0.85 34.76 22.35
C THR A 1074 0.39 33.94 21.93
N PRO A 1075 1.61 34.52 21.94
CA PRO A 1075 2.81 33.78 21.59
C PRO A 1075 2.97 32.58 22.54
N ILE A 1076 3.33 31.42 21.97
CA ILE A 1076 3.63 30.20 22.73
C ILE A 1076 4.72 30.55 23.75
N ALA A 1077 4.55 30.11 25.00
CA ALA A 1077 5.54 30.33 26.05
C ALA A 1077 6.91 29.81 25.59
N LYS A 1078 7.93 30.67 25.63
CA LYS A 1078 9.31 30.24 25.37
C LYS A 1078 9.68 29.20 26.43
N VAL A 1079 10.03 28.00 25.97
CA VAL A 1079 10.69 27.00 26.81
C VAL A 1079 12.17 27.34 26.79
N ASP A 1080 12.69 27.93 27.86
CA ASP A 1080 14.14 28.09 28.03
C ASP A 1080 14.73 26.73 28.43
N VAL A 1081 15.37 26.08 27.45
CA VAL A 1081 16.19 24.89 27.72
C VAL A 1081 17.53 25.39 28.24
N LYS A 1082 17.88 25.03 29.48
CA LYS A 1082 19.19 25.35 30.06
C LYS A 1082 20.26 24.50 29.38
N GLU A 1083 21.43 25.09 29.10
CA GLU A 1083 22.56 24.32 28.57
C GLU A 1083 23.09 23.35 29.64
N PRO A 1084 23.54 22.13 29.27
CA PRO A 1084 24.21 21.20 30.19
C PRO A 1084 25.45 21.84 30.82
N GLU A 1085 25.48 21.96 32.13
CA GLU A 1085 26.68 22.32 32.89
C GLU A 1085 27.35 21.06 33.46
N PHE A 1086 28.66 21.11 33.70
CA PHE A 1086 29.46 20.06 34.34
C PHE A 1086 29.95 20.55 35.70
N GLN A 1087 29.90 19.69 36.72
CA GLN A 1087 30.22 20.03 38.10
C GLN A 1087 31.33 19.14 38.65
N VAL A 1088 32.27 19.72 39.40
CA VAL A 1088 33.25 18.96 40.18
C VAL A 1088 32.62 18.59 41.51
N VAL A 1089 32.35 17.30 41.67
CA VAL A 1089 31.65 16.73 42.83
C VAL A 1089 32.57 15.83 43.64
N ASN A 1090 32.23 15.59 44.91
CA ASN A 1090 32.91 14.58 45.71
C ASN A 1090 32.53 13.18 45.22
N GLY A 1091 33.51 12.30 45.04
CA GLY A 1091 33.29 10.93 44.57
C GLY A 1091 32.52 10.03 45.54
N ASN A 1092 32.29 10.48 46.79
CA ASN A 1092 31.56 9.71 47.79
C ASN A 1092 30.07 10.06 47.89
N ASP A 1093 29.70 11.32 47.73
CA ASP A 1093 28.32 11.81 47.94
C ASP A 1093 27.75 12.58 46.74
N LEU A 1094 28.54 12.74 45.66
CA LEU A 1094 28.18 13.43 44.43
C LEU A 1094 27.71 14.88 44.63
N SER A 1095 27.98 15.47 45.81
CA SER A 1095 27.70 16.87 46.09
C SER A 1095 28.80 17.78 45.52
N LEU A 1096 28.43 18.99 45.12
CA LEU A 1096 29.37 20.01 44.64
C LEU A 1096 30.43 20.30 45.71
N HIS A 1097 31.71 20.12 45.38
CA HIS A 1097 32.80 20.21 46.36
C HIS A 1097 32.97 21.63 46.94
N ALA A 1098 32.75 22.68 46.14
CA ALA A 1098 32.78 24.08 46.56
C ALA A 1098 31.97 25.00 45.63
N PRO A 1099 31.48 26.17 46.11
CA PRO A 1099 30.78 27.14 45.27
C PRO A 1099 31.69 27.65 44.13
N GLY A 1100 31.23 27.55 42.88
CA GLY A 1100 31.97 28.01 41.70
C GLY A 1100 32.70 26.91 40.90
N LEU A 1101 32.56 25.64 41.28
CA LEU A 1101 33.13 24.49 40.53
C LEU A 1101 32.18 23.94 39.47
N THR A 1102 31.56 24.85 38.74
CA THR A 1102 30.64 24.52 37.65
C THR A 1102 31.21 25.12 36.38
N ALA A 1103 31.33 24.31 35.33
CA ALA A 1103 31.80 24.73 34.03
C ALA A 1103 30.80 24.36 32.93
N LYS A 1104 30.86 25.04 31.79
CA LYS A 1104 29.97 24.76 30.66
C LYS A 1104 30.41 23.56 29.82
N THR A 1105 31.67 23.14 29.96
CA THR A 1105 32.24 22.02 29.22
C THR A 1105 32.93 21.03 30.16
N SER A 1106 33.04 19.78 29.70
CA SER A 1106 33.73 18.73 30.45
C SER A 1106 35.20 19.06 30.66
N ALA A 1107 35.88 19.60 29.64
CA ALA A 1107 37.29 19.97 29.71
C ALA A 1107 37.57 21.08 30.74
N GLU A 1108 36.75 22.13 30.78
CA GLU A 1108 36.87 23.21 31.78
C GLU A 1108 36.61 22.68 33.20
N ALA A 1109 35.65 21.78 33.40
CA ALA A 1109 35.39 21.17 34.70
C ALA A 1109 36.54 20.28 35.16
N TRP A 1110 37.18 19.52 34.25
CA TRP A 1110 38.38 18.76 34.54
C TRP A 1110 39.58 19.65 34.88
N GLN A 1111 39.71 20.83 34.25
CA GLN A 1111 40.73 21.78 34.64
C GLN A 1111 40.49 22.33 36.06
N LEU A 1112 39.25 22.66 36.42
CA LEU A 1112 38.92 23.09 37.79
C LEU A 1112 39.21 21.98 38.81
N HIS A 1113 38.96 20.72 38.45
CA HIS A 1113 39.35 19.55 39.24
C HIS A 1113 40.88 19.48 39.41
N ASP A 1114 41.64 19.61 38.33
CA ASP A 1114 43.09 19.49 38.36
C ASP A 1114 43.75 20.65 39.13
N ASP A 1115 43.23 21.88 38.99
CA ASP A 1115 43.67 23.05 39.76
C ASP A 1115 43.46 22.85 41.27
N LEU A 1116 42.32 22.26 41.65
CA LEU A 1116 42.02 21.89 43.05
C LEU A 1116 42.95 20.82 43.59
N VAL A 1117 43.20 19.77 42.80
CA VAL A 1117 44.12 18.68 43.18
C VAL A 1117 45.57 19.18 43.25
N ALA A 1118 45.97 20.11 42.39
CA ALA A 1118 47.28 20.75 42.42
C ALA A 1118 47.46 21.62 43.68
N THR A 1119 46.41 22.31 44.10
CA THR A 1119 46.41 23.16 45.31
C THR A 1119 46.26 22.33 46.60
N ASN A 1120 45.55 21.20 46.55
CA ASN A 1120 45.37 20.28 47.67
C ASN A 1120 45.51 18.80 47.23
N PRO A 1121 46.73 18.23 47.32
CA PRO A 1121 47.03 16.88 46.82
C PRO A 1121 46.23 15.74 47.48
N GLU A 1122 45.65 15.94 48.66
CA GLU A 1122 44.85 14.93 49.37
C GLU A 1122 43.48 14.65 48.71
N LEU A 1123 43.06 15.50 47.77
CA LEU A 1123 41.81 15.35 47.02
C LEU A 1123 41.95 14.45 45.79
N ARG A 1124 43.18 14.01 45.46
CA ARG A 1124 43.45 13.16 44.30
C ARG A 1124 42.70 11.82 44.40
N GLY A 1125 41.85 11.54 43.41
CA GLY A 1125 41.02 10.33 43.37
C GLY A 1125 39.77 10.37 44.27
N ARG A 1126 39.46 11.53 44.89
CA ARG A 1126 38.25 11.74 45.71
C ARG A 1126 37.24 12.70 45.07
N LEU A 1127 37.58 13.26 43.91
CA LEU A 1127 36.75 14.18 43.14
C LEU A 1127 36.40 13.54 41.79
N GLN A 1128 35.23 13.88 41.25
CA GLN A 1128 34.77 13.42 39.95
C GLN A 1128 34.07 14.58 39.23
N VAL A 1129 34.13 14.58 37.90
CA VAL A 1129 33.36 15.51 37.05
C VAL A 1129 32.12 14.79 36.54
N LEU A 1130 30.94 15.35 36.80
CA LEU A 1130 29.66 14.82 36.33
C LEU A 1130 28.84 15.88 35.60
N SER A 1131 27.94 15.46 34.73
CA SER A 1131 26.97 16.37 34.12
C SER A 1131 25.90 16.76 35.14
N SER A 1132 25.49 18.02 35.14
CA SER A 1132 24.37 18.54 35.93
C SER A 1132 23.07 17.76 35.69
N TYR A 1133 22.89 17.16 34.51
CA TYR A 1133 21.74 16.31 34.19
C TYR A 1133 21.80 14.93 34.85
N GLU A 1134 23.00 14.39 35.08
CA GLU A 1134 23.19 13.12 35.79
C GLU A 1134 23.01 13.30 37.30
N LEU A 1135 23.20 14.52 37.81
CA LEU A 1135 22.97 14.90 39.21
C LEU A 1135 21.49 15.20 39.52
N SER A 1136 20.69 15.58 38.51
CA SER A 1136 19.28 15.96 38.73
C SER A 1136 18.32 14.78 38.95
N ASP A 1137 18.71 13.56 38.58
CA ASP A 1137 17.91 12.33 38.83
C ASP A 1137 18.16 11.72 40.22
N ALA A 1138 19.07 12.30 41.01
CA ALA A 1138 19.41 11.85 42.37
C ALA A 1138 18.81 12.71 43.51
N ALA A 1139 17.86 13.60 43.21
CA ALA A 1139 17.18 14.46 44.19
C ALA A 1139 15.69 14.12 44.39
#